data_AF-A0A936LVF5-F1
#
_entry.id   AF-A0A936LVF5-F1
#
_cell.length_a   1.000
_cell.length_b   1.000
_cell.length_c   1.000
_cell.angle_alpha   90.00
_cell.angle_beta   90.00
_cell.angle_gamma   90.00
#
_symmetry.space_group_name_H-M   'P 1'
#
loop_
_entity.id
_entity.type
_entity.pdbx_description
1 polymer ?
#
loop_
_entity_poly.entity_id
_entity_poly.type
_entity_poly.pdbx_seq_one_letter_code
_entity_poly.pdbx_strand_id
1 'polypeptide(L)'
;MTRFHGLARALCVGLVALPVTAATVTATWTAAGDGLNYSNAANWDIAIVPLNDPNTQYNVVIGTNRNVRFDIDDPGTVQDFTLGAGSTFTVSPGHALTVADDSSIAGWIKVDNSAFTSVMPGAAFGGNTARIEALGGGDVALAATTLSSTGFVTCCTAINLLVADGAGSTIDLGSLQSLNAGFNDVNTGTLVQRVSATNSASINLSSLQTVTGPVRVEDYVEFVIKTGASIDLSALQTINSAGQGHTRFNIDVPTFGLPSLIEANRVRFDLFTNSSWSFLALSSLQNAQINLSNGATLSMPGVVETSGGTWTWPTPGSTRAITTIDVPNLVAMDGVTLNLDSDGVLNAPQLGSFTASRVALAPGRTFTVAPFVNIDNSRIAISGGMSWAGLAPTTTGYTSTSLNGCCGEYELFAASGPGTLDLSPLTQINAGFHDANTGVTAHRIRALAGGVIDLSNLNTVVAPVRAEDSLEFVTGSGGAILLPSLANVSSAGSGTVRFIAQDATSLTLPALISMDRVVFDLAPGSSLTIPAVTAISNATLNVPVSGSVTAWSLGSADGVNVVFAGSDGVLTAPALTSFTSSRIELGAGNVFNSSLLANIANSRFAVSDGATFAGLAPTTTSYTSTGLNGCCGTVELFKASGASVLDLSPLAHINAAFHDVNSGVLVHRIEALAGGTINLSNVTSISSPVRAEDRVDIVANTNSTIDLGNLQSITGTGLTRFIVESQGLLKLGDLSSTQRTSFSLTDVSSRLIMGGSLLLATDATMSCAAGAELTIGGNFSFRTQVEANMNAQSGILHFDRPGLKYLEVGGLDVGVPTNEATLNFGVGQLVVGDPNVTTVVQLLDVIDNGNRGPTTAEALYLYGLGGPDGLRILGGSTLRLNNIKVYAKLGGVWTLLSDLFPQGSVEIPFDDGFIRRDAGTEIVGDCNCDGVVNFDDIDAFVLALSDPAGYDATYPNCYRLLADCDGNRAVDFDDIDPFVAVLSQ
;
A
#
# COMPACT_ATOMS: atom_id res chain seq x y z
N MET A 1 114.81 1.35 60.12
CA MET A 1 114.58 0.98 61.54
C MET A 1 113.07 1.14 61.77
N THR A 2 112.27 0.22 62.33
CA THR A 2 112.40 -1.18 62.82
C THR A 2 110.95 -1.64 63.14
N ARG A 3 110.47 -2.89 62.96
CA ARG A 3 111.01 -4.18 62.50
C ARG A 3 109.88 -4.94 61.75
N PHE A 4 110.21 -5.92 60.91
CA PHE A 4 109.27 -6.91 60.36
C PHE A 4 109.25 -8.20 61.21
N HIS A 5 108.09 -8.86 61.28
CA HIS A 5 107.77 -10.32 61.37
C HIS A 5 106.23 -10.39 61.15
N GLY A 6 105.57 -11.36 60.53
CA GLY A 6 105.97 -12.61 59.87
C GLY A 6 104.72 -13.51 59.82
N LEU A 7 104.15 -13.80 58.65
CA LEU A 7 102.85 -14.51 58.53
C LEU A 7 102.96 -16.02 58.85
N ALA A 8 101.99 -16.55 59.61
CA ALA A 8 101.54 -17.94 59.48
C ALA A 8 100.10 -18.14 59.98
N ARG A 9 99.30 -18.81 59.13
CA ARG A 9 97.95 -19.38 59.28
C ARG A 9 97.38 -19.60 60.70
N ALA A 10 96.10 -19.24 60.85
CA ALA A 10 95.13 -20.00 61.65
C ALA A 10 93.85 -20.21 60.83
N LEU A 11 93.35 -21.45 60.78
CA LEU A 11 92.13 -21.84 60.07
C LEU A 11 90.93 -21.65 61.02
N CYS A 12 89.99 -20.78 60.67
CA CYS A 12 88.68 -20.71 61.34
C CYS A 12 87.58 -21.05 60.34
N VAL A 13 86.88 -22.14 60.61
CA VAL A 13 85.69 -22.55 59.86
C VAL A 13 84.54 -21.63 60.27
N GLY A 14 84.26 -20.62 59.44
CA GLY A 14 82.99 -19.92 59.50
C GLY A 14 81.88 -20.89 59.08
N LEU A 15 80.99 -21.23 60.02
CA LEU A 15 79.85 -22.08 59.74
C LEU A 15 78.88 -21.33 58.82
N VAL A 16 78.91 -21.63 57.52
CA VAL A 16 77.90 -21.14 56.58
C VAL A 16 76.60 -21.83 56.93
N ALA A 17 75.67 -21.09 57.55
CA ALA A 17 74.30 -21.52 57.66
C ALA A 17 73.72 -21.66 56.25
N LEU A 18 73.49 -22.89 55.81
CA LEU A 18 72.65 -23.15 54.64
C LEU A 18 71.25 -22.57 54.95
N PRO A 19 70.63 -21.81 54.04
CA PRO A 19 69.25 -21.39 54.24
C PRO A 19 68.38 -22.65 54.30
N VAL A 20 67.71 -22.86 55.43
CA VAL A 20 66.62 -23.82 55.52
C VAL A 20 65.48 -23.21 54.72
N THR A 21 65.13 -23.80 53.59
CA THR A 21 63.88 -23.49 52.89
C THR A 21 62.73 -23.93 53.78
N ALA A 22 61.85 -23.01 54.15
CA ALA A 22 60.60 -23.35 54.83
C ALA A 22 59.82 -24.39 54.02
N ALA A 23 59.18 -25.35 54.71
CA ALA A 23 58.40 -26.38 54.05
C ALA A 23 57.07 -25.80 53.59
N THR A 24 56.76 -25.92 52.30
CA THR A 24 55.46 -25.52 51.76
C THR A 24 54.42 -26.61 52.01
N VAL A 25 53.28 -26.26 52.60
CA VAL A 25 52.19 -27.16 52.99
C VAL A 25 50.86 -26.64 52.46
N THR A 26 50.16 -27.44 51.66
CA THR A 26 48.78 -27.11 51.27
C THR A 26 47.83 -27.37 52.44
N ALA A 27 46.97 -26.41 52.74
CA ALA A 27 45.92 -26.51 53.75
C ALA A 27 44.55 -26.25 53.11
N THR A 28 43.67 -27.25 53.15
CA THR A 28 42.36 -27.21 52.51
C THR A 28 41.25 -27.00 53.52
N TRP A 29 40.35 -26.05 53.24
CA TRP A 29 39.16 -25.82 54.06
C TRP A 29 38.13 -26.94 53.90
N THR A 30 38.00 -27.77 54.92
CA THR A 30 37.02 -28.88 54.97
C THR A 30 35.67 -28.41 55.49
N ALA A 31 35.67 -27.42 56.39
CA ALA A 31 34.54 -27.00 57.24
C ALA A 31 34.09 -28.06 58.27
N ALA A 32 34.98 -28.95 58.72
CA ALA A 32 34.65 -30.04 59.64
C ALA A 32 34.57 -29.64 61.14
N GLY A 33 34.98 -28.42 61.50
CA GLY A 33 34.87 -27.85 62.84
C GLY A 33 33.55 -27.08 63.02
N ASP A 34 33.63 -25.79 63.31
CA ASP A 34 32.45 -24.90 63.34
C ASP A 34 31.97 -24.46 61.94
N GLY A 35 32.76 -24.76 60.90
CA GLY A 35 32.47 -24.44 59.51
C GLY A 35 32.53 -22.96 59.13
N LEU A 36 33.00 -22.08 60.02
CA LEU A 36 33.02 -20.63 59.83
C LEU A 36 34.38 -19.98 60.16
N ASN A 37 34.96 -20.22 61.34
CA ASN A 37 36.07 -19.43 61.86
C ASN A 37 37.43 -19.99 61.42
N TYR A 38 38.30 -19.12 60.91
CA TYR A 38 39.63 -19.48 60.42
C TYR A 38 40.54 -20.02 61.54
N SER A 39 40.41 -19.45 62.74
CA SER A 39 41.09 -19.83 63.98
C SER A 39 40.81 -21.27 64.45
N ASN A 40 39.73 -21.89 63.97
CA ASN A 40 39.37 -23.24 64.38
C ASN A 40 40.12 -24.28 63.55
N ALA A 41 41.20 -24.83 64.13
CA ALA A 41 42.06 -25.81 63.51
C ALA A 41 41.31 -27.03 62.92
N ALA A 42 40.15 -27.42 63.47
CA ALA A 42 39.34 -28.53 62.96
C ALA A 42 38.62 -28.23 61.62
N ASN A 43 38.59 -26.98 61.15
CA ASN A 43 38.09 -26.63 59.82
C ASN A 43 39.09 -26.98 58.69
N TRP A 44 40.32 -27.37 59.02
CA TRP A 44 41.40 -27.65 58.08
C TRP A 44 41.71 -29.15 57.99
N ASP A 45 42.02 -29.63 56.80
CA ASP A 45 42.44 -31.02 56.53
C ASP A 45 43.70 -31.43 57.30
N ILE A 46 44.64 -30.49 57.49
CA ILE A 46 45.87 -30.67 58.28
C ILE A 46 45.66 -30.53 59.81
N ALA A 47 44.44 -30.23 60.27
CA ALA A 47 44.10 -30.01 61.68
C ALA A 47 44.96 -28.94 62.42
N ILE A 48 45.45 -27.95 61.68
CA ILE A 48 46.27 -26.82 62.15
C ILE A 48 45.76 -25.55 61.44
N VAL A 49 45.79 -24.40 62.12
CA VAL A 49 45.48 -23.09 61.50
C VAL A 49 46.62 -22.67 60.56
N PRO A 50 46.40 -22.50 59.25
CA PRO A 50 47.47 -22.20 58.31
C PRO A 50 47.83 -20.70 58.33
N LEU A 51 49.00 -20.41 58.90
CA LEU A 51 49.66 -19.11 58.93
C LEU A 51 51.17 -19.34 58.82
N ASN A 52 51.85 -18.60 57.95
CA ASN A 52 53.28 -18.75 57.72
C ASN A 52 54.09 -18.54 59.00
N ASP A 53 55.03 -19.45 59.25
CA ASP A 53 56.01 -19.39 60.33
C ASP A 53 57.44 -19.53 59.75
N PRO A 54 58.52 -19.30 60.53
CA PRO A 54 59.90 -19.39 60.02
C PRO A 54 60.30 -20.74 59.41
N ASN A 55 59.53 -21.81 59.62
CA ASN A 55 59.76 -23.17 59.16
C ASN A 55 58.69 -23.66 58.16
N THR A 56 57.50 -23.06 58.13
CA THR A 56 56.35 -23.54 57.35
C THR A 56 55.70 -22.41 56.55
N GLN A 57 55.51 -22.63 55.25
CA GLN A 57 54.75 -21.77 54.35
C GLN A 57 53.45 -22.47 53.96
N TYR A 58 52.31 -21.78 53.99
CA TYR A 58 51.00 -22.40 53.80
C TYR A 58 50.31 -21.94 52.51
N ASN A 59 49.95 -22.91 51.67
CA ASN A 59 49.15 -22.70 50.46
C ASN A 59 47.70 -22.99 50.80
N VAL A 60 46.91 -21.93 51.00
CA VAL A 60 45.54 -22.01 51.51
C VAL A 60 44.55 -22.22 50.37
N VAL A 61 43.74 -23.28 50.48
CA VAL A 61 42.72 -23.63 49.49
C VAL A 61 41.33 -23.66 50.13
N ILE A 62 40.55 -22.62 49.88
CA ILE A 62 39.13 -22.57 50.21
C ILE A 62 38.36 -22.98 48.95
N GLY A 63 37.68 -24.14 49.00
CA GLY A 63 36.88 -24.65 47.90
C GLY A 63 35.68 -23.77 47.54
N THR A 64 34.80 -24.24 46.65
CA THR A 64 33.57 -23.53 46.24
C THR A 64 32.48 -23.54 47.31
N ASN A 65 31.59 -22.55 47.27
CA ASN A 65 30.40 -22.41 48.13
C ASN A 65 30.68 -22.51 49.64
N ARG A 66 31.78 -21.92 50.12
CA ARG A 66 32.18 -21.86 51.54
C ARG A 66 31.95 -20.46 52.11
N ASN A 67 31.70 -20.37 53.41
CA ASN A 67 31.70 -19.10 54.13
C ASN A 67 32.79 -19.19 55.21
N VAL A 68 33.78 -18.30 55.13
CA VAL A 68 34.96 -18.32 56.00
C VAL A 68 35.15 -16.94 56.59
N ARG A 69 35.31 -16.87 57.91
CA ARG A 69 35.58 -15.67 58.67
C ARG A 69 37.01 -15.73 59.20
N PHE A 70 37.86 -14.81 58.77
CA PHE A 70 39.20 -14.65 59.32
C PHE A 70 39.12 -13.88 60.65
N ASP A 71 39.57 -14.51 61.72
CA ASP A 71 39.42 -14.12 63.12
C ASP A 71 40.72 -14.34 63.94
N ILE A 72 41.88 -14.16 63.29
CA ILE A 72 43.21 -14.15 63.91
C ILE A 72 43.57 -12.72 64.34
N ASP A 73 43.80 -12.49 65.65
CA ASP A 73 44.08 -11.17 66.23
C ASP A 73 45.37 -10.51 65.69
N ASP A 74 46.41 -11.31 65.42
CA ASP A 74 47.67 -10.83 64.83
C ASP A 74 47.61 -10.84 63.28
N PRO A 75 48.23 -9.88 62.58
CA PRO A 75 48.31 -9.87 61.11
C PRO A 75 48.87 -11.17 60.54
N GLY A 76 48.01 -11.93 59.86
CA GLY A 76 48.37 -13.22 59.28
C GLY A 76 49.10 -13.06 57.94
N THR A 77 50.02 -13.98 57.66
CA THR A 77 50.59 -14.16 56.31
C THR A 77 50.37 -15.60 55.87
N VAL A 78 50.03 -15.81 54.60
CA VAL A 78 49.99 -17.13 53.93
C VAL A 78 50.87 -17.07 52.68
N GLN A 79 51.30 -18.21 52.15
CA GLN A 79 52.12 -18.26 50.92
C GLN A 79 51.22 -18.01 49.71
N ASP A 80 50.45 -19.03 49.31
CA ASP A 80 49.46 -18.93 48.25
C ASP A 80 48.04 -18.88 48.84
N PHE A 81 47.09 -18.27 48.11
CA PHE A 81 45.68 -18.24 48.52
C PHE A 81 44.69 -18.45 47.37
N THR A 82 43.92 -19.54 47.43
CA THR A 82 42.85 -19.85 46.48
C THR A 82 41.49 -19.76 47.16
N LEU A 83 40.56 -18.98 46.58
CA LEU A 83 39.16 -18.87 47.01
C LEU A 83 38.23 -19.26 45.86
N GLY A 84 37.58 -20.42 45.98
CA GLY A 84 36.68 -20.95 44.96
C GLY A 84 35.40 -20.14 44.73
N ALA A 85 34.81 -20.30 43.54
CA ALA A 85 33.57 -19.65 43.15
C ALA A 85 32.41 -19.91 44.13
N GLY A 86 31.58 -18.88 44.34
CA GLY A 86 30.46 -18.91 45.28
C GLY A 86 30.86 -18.86 46.76
N SER A 87 32.16 -18.86 47.08
CA SER A 87 32.64 -18.72 48.46
C SER A 87 32.75 -17.26 48.89
N THR A 88 32.56 -17.00 50.17
CA THR A 88 32.80 -15.69 50.80
C THR A 88 33.91 -15.82 51.84
N PHE A 89 34.90 -14.94 51.76
CA PHE A 89 35.96 -14.79 52.74
C PHE A 89 35.85 -13.42 53.40
N THR A 90 35.48 -13.39 54.67
CA THR A 90 35.24 -12.16 55.44
C THR A 90 36.39 -11.94 56.42
N VAL A 91 37.13 -10.85 56.29
CA VAL A 91 38.14 -10.45 57.29
C VAL A 91 37.46 -9.66 58.41
N SER A 92 37.50 -10.18 59.63
CA SER A 92 36.84 -9.53 60.78
C SER A 92 37.39 -8.14 61.07
N PRO A 93 36.59 -7.19 61.60
CA PRO A 93 37.07 -5.87 61.99
C PRO A 93 38.29 -5.92 62.91
N GLY A 94 39.31 -5.11 62.61
CA GLY A 94 40.59 -5.06 63.31
C GLY A 94 41.64 -6.09 62.88
N HIS A 95 41.33 -6.97 61.92
CA HIS A 95 42.21 -8.08 61.52
C HIS A 95 42.85 -7.83 60.14
N ALA A 96 43.92 -8.55 59.81
CA ALA A 96 44.59 -8.44 58.52
C ALA A 96 45.14 -9.79 58.01
N LEU A 97 45.02 -10.03 56.70
CA LEU A 97 45.66 -11.16 56.01
C LEU A 97 46.49 -10.68 54.80
N THR A 98 47.73 -11.14 54.72
CA THR A 98 48.63 -10.95 53.57
C THR A 98 48.89 -12.28 52.86
N VAL A 99 48.83 -12.29 51.54
CA VAL A 99 49.28 -13.40 50.67
C VAL A 99 50.65 -13.03 50.12
N ALA A 100 51.65 -13.85 50.42
CA ALA A 100 53.06 -13.58 50.14
C ALA A 100 53.51 -13.93 48.71
N ASP A 101 52.65 -14.63 47.95
CA ASP A 101 52.92 -15.08 46.57
C ASP A 101 51.60 -15.16 45.77
N ASP A 102 51.31 -16.27 45.10
CA ASP A 102 50.19 -16.39 44.16
C ASP A 102 48.80 -16.33 44.83
N SER A 103 47.81 -15.72 44.16
CA SER A 103 46.41 -15.82 44.59
C SER A 103 45.44 -16.03 43.43
N SER A 104 44.38 -16.79 43.69
CA SER A 104 43.32 -17.09 42.74
C SER A 104 41.97 -16.86 43.39
N ILE A 105 41.43 -15.66 43.19
CA ILE A 105 40.21 -15.16 43.85
C ILE A 105 39.02 -15.33 42.91
N ALA A 106 38.27 -16.41 43.05
CA ALA A 106 37.00 -16.64 42.33
C ALA A 106 35.75 -16.39 43.18
N GLY A 107 35.90 -16.24 44.49
CA GLY A 107 34.83 -15.90 45.42
C GLY A 107 34.75 -14.40 45.74
N TRP A 108 34.04 -14.10 46.83
CA TRP A 108 33.82 -12.76 47.36
C TRP A 108 34.76 -12.48 48.53
N ILE A 109 35.67 -11.52 48.39
CA ILE A 109 36.44 -10.93 49.49
C ILE A 109 35.61 -9.81 50.13
N LYS A 110 35.42 -9.87 51.45
CA LYS A 110 34.74 -8.84 52.22
C LYS A 110 35.62 -8.39 53.39
N VAL A 111 35.90 -7.10 53.49
CA VAL A 111 36.61 -6.48 54.60
C VAL A 111 35.76 -5.34 55.18
N ASP A 112 35.87 -5.12 56.49
CA ASP A 112 35.13 -4.10 57.24
C ASP A 112 36.02 -3.62 58.39
N ASN A 113 36.60 -2.41 58.28
CA ASN A 113 37.65 -1.91 59.18
C ASN A 113 38.79 -2.96 59.40
N SER A 114 39.20 -3.62 58.32
CA SER A 114 40.12 -4.76 58.28
C SER A 114 40.83 -4.86 56.93
N ALA A 115 41.88 -5.68 56.79
CA ALA A 115 42.73 -5.67 55.60
C ALA A 115 42.89 -7.05 54.89
N PHE A 116 42.91 -7.04 53.55
CA PHE A 116 43.32 -8.18 52.71
C PHE A 116 44.31 -7.73 51.63
N THR A 117 45.52 -8.27 51.64
CA THR A 117 46.61 -7.85 50.73
C THR A 117 47.14 -9.04 49.93
N SER A 118 47.15 -8.95 48.61
CA SER A 118 47.79 -9.91 47.70
C SER A 118 48.35 -9.16 46.48
N VAL A 119 49.51 -8.54 46.69
CA VAL A 119 50.10 -7.57 45.74
C VAL A 119 51.25 -8.14 44.90
N MET A 120 51.43 -9.46 44.93
CA MET A 120 52.49 -10.16 44.19
C MET A 120 52.08 -10.43 42.73
N PRO A 121 53.04 -10.60 41.79
CA PRO A 121 52.73 -10.66 40.35
C PRO A 121 51.80 -11.80 39.89
N GLY A 122 51.67 -12.88 40.66
CA GLY A 122 50.74 -13.99 40.36
C GLY A 122 49.38 -13.87 41.06
N ALA A 123 49.09 -12.75 41.70
CA ALA A 123 47.74 -12.45 42.20
C ALA A 123 46.75 -12.27 41.04
N ALA A 124 45.62 -13.00 41.09
CA ALA A 124 44.64 -13.02 40.00
C ALA A 124 43.20 -13.16 40.51
N PHE A 125 42.27 -12.59 39.75
CA PHE A 125 40.86 -13.00 39.82
C PHE A 125 40.70 -14.33 39.09
N GLY A 126 40.32 -15.37 39.83
CA GLY A 126 40.02 -16.69 39.29
C GLY A 126 38.61 -16.74 38.69
N GLY A 127 38.46 -17.35 37.52
CA GLY A 127 37.13 -17.54 36.90
C GLY A 127 36.43 -16.23 36.53
N ASN A 128 35.13 -16.14 36.80
CA ASN A 128 34.26 -15.06 36.30
C ASN A 128 33.13 -14.64 37.26
N THR A 129 33.28 -14.93 38.56
CA THR A 129 32.33 -14.59 39.64
C THR A 129 32.99 -13.98 40.88
N ALA A 130 34.18 -13.41 40.70
CA ALA A 130 34.92 -12.75 41.78
C ALA A 130 34.29 -11.40 42.18
N ARG A 131 34.36 -11.06 43.47
CA ARG A 131 33.83 -9.81 44.04
C ARG A 131 34.72 -9.27 45.16
N ILE A 132 34.77 -7.95 45.33
CA ILE A 132 35.44 -7.27 46.45
C ILE A 132 34.49 -6.27 47.09
N GLU A 133 34.41 -6.28 48.42
CA GLU A 133 33.70 -5.29 49.22
C GLU A 133 34.57 -4.81 50.39
N ALA A 134 34.77 -3.51 50.51
CA ALA A 134 35.57 -2.84 51.53
C ALA A 134 34.73 -1.79 52.26
N LEU A 135 34.48 -1.99 53.55
CA LEU A 135 33.56 -1.19 54.36
C LEU A 135 34.29 -0.55 55.55
N GLY A 136 33.75 0.55 56.08
CA GLY A 136 34.07 1.03 57.43
C GLY A 136 35.53 1.41 57.71
N GLY A 137 36.35 1.68 56.69
CA GLY A 137 37.80 1.88 56.81
C GLY A 137 38.65 0.63 56.46
N GLY A 138 38.05 -0.38 55.83
CA GLY A 138 38.74 -1.59 55.41
C GLY A 138 39.50 -1.43 54.09
N ASP A 139 40.58 -2.19 53.94
CA ASP A 139 41.55 -2.07 52.85
C ASP A 139 41.71 -3.40 52.08
N VAL A 140 41.59 -3.36 50.75
CA VAL A 140 41.85 -4.51 49.88
C VAL A 140 42.82 -4.13 48.79
N ALA A 141 43.99 -4.74 48.76
CA ALA A 141 44.98 -4.56 47.69
C ALA A 141 45.21 -5.88 46.94
N LEU A 142 45.00 -5.90 45.61
CA LEU A 142 45.15 -7.10 44.78
C LEU A 142 45.80 -6.75 43.43
N ALA A 143 46.96 -7.35 43.12
CA ALA A 143 47.73 -7.05 41.90
C ALA A 143 47.19 -7.74 40.62
N ALA A 144 45.90 -8.09 40.57
CA ALA A 144 45.27 -8.74 39.43
C ALA A 144 45.19 -7.85 38.20
N THR A 145 45.59 -8.37 37.04
CA THR A 145 45.62 -7.63 35.75
C THR A 145 44.33 -7.70 34.96
N THR A 146 43.46 -8.68 35.22
CA THR A 146 42.17 -8.84 34.51
C THR A 146 41.06 -9.24 35.48
N LEU A 147 39.86 -8.70 35.27
CA LEU A 147 38.64 -9.05 36.00
C LEU A 147 37.56 -9.42 34.99
N SER A 148 36.96 -10.60 35.16
CA SER A 148 35.81 -11.06 34.37
C SER A 148 34.60 -11.24 35.28
N SER A 149 33.45 -10.74 34.86
CA SER A 149 32.18 -10.87 35.58
C SER A 149 31.09 -11.56 34.75
N THR A 150 31.51 -12.28 33.68
CA THR A 150 30.61 -12.98 32.75
C THR A 150 29.84 -14.15 33.37
N GLY A 151 30.20 -14.61 34.57
CA GLY A 151 29.50 -15.69 35.28
C GLY A 151 28.29 -15.20 36.08
N PHE A 152 28.14 -13.89 36.24
CA PHE A 152 27.01 -13.26 36.92
C PHE A 152 25.83 -13.06 35.96
N VAL A 153 25.10 -14.14 35.71
CA VAL A 153 23.99 -14.24 34.73
C VAL A 153 22.60 -14.41 35.36
N THR A 154 22.47 -14.26 36.68
CA THR A 154 21.16 -14.32 37.36
C THR A 154 20.47 -12.96 37.26
N CYS A 155 19.36 -12.89 36.52
CA CYS A 155 18.67 -11.64 36.22
C CYS A 155 18.25 -10.82 37.46
N CYS A 156 18.07 -9.53 37.18
CA CYS A 156 17.08 -8.65 37.83
C CYS A 156 17.42 -8.18 39.25
N THR A 157 18.48 -8.73 39.88
CA THR A 157 19.07 -8.17 41.10
C THR A 157 20.42 -7.57 40.77
N ALA A 158 20.66 -6.30 41.11
CA ALA A 158 21.94 -5.66 40.83
C ALA A 158 23.09 -6.31 41.62
N ILE A 159 24.22 -6.55 40.96
CA ILE A 159 25.37 -7.28 41.49
C ILE A 159 26.52 -6.31 41.73
N ASN A 160 26.95 -6.21 42.97
CA ASN A 160 28.06 -5.35 43.38
C ASN A 160 29.40 -6.07 43.14
N LEU A 161 30.12 -5.74 42.06
CA LEU A 161 31.42 -6.35 41.72
C LEU A 161 32.52 -5.84 42.65
N LEU A 162 32.66 -4.51 42.73
CA LEU A 162 33.65 -3.79 43.53
C LEU A 162 32.90 -2.70 44.31
N VAL A 163 32.97 -2.72 45.63
CA VAL A 163 32.31 -1.72 46.50
C VAL A 163 33.28 -1.24 47.56
N ALA A 164 33.58 0.05 47.56
CA ALA A 164 34.26 0.71 48.67
C ALA A 164 33.29 1.72 49.29
N ASP A 165 32.99 1.58 50.58
CA ASP A 165 32.05 2.46 51.30
C ASP A 165 32.56 2.88 52.67
N GLY A 166 32.51 4.19 52.94
CA GLY A 166 32.97 4.81 54.19
C GLY A 166 34.36 5.40 54.11
N ALA A 167 34.64 6.35 55.00
CA ALA A 167 35.90 7.08 55.02
C ALA A 167 37.08 6.15 55.34
N GLY A 168 38.11 6.17 54.49
CA GLY A 168 39.27 5.30 54.60
C GLY A 168 39.08 3.90 54.01
N SER A 169 37.90 3.55 53.50
CA SER A 169 37.72 2.28 52.79
C SER A 169 38.39 2.33 51.42
N THR A 170 39.27 1.37 51.15
CA THR A 170 40.13 1.33 49.96
C THR A 170 40.02 0.00 49.22
N ILE A 171 39.95 0.08 47.89
CA ILE A 171 40.20 -1.06 46.99
C ILE A 171 41.32 -0.64 46.03
N ASP A 172 42.52 -1.18 46.22
CA ASP A 172 43.64 -1.01 45.30
C ASP A 172 43.72 -2.17 44.29
N LEU A 173 43.33 -1.86 43.06
CA LEU A 173 43.52 -2.71 41.88
C LEU A 173 44.35 -1.95 40.83
N GLY A 174 45.36 -1.19 41.28
CA GLY A 174 46.22 -0.38 40.40
C GLY A 174 46.95 -1.13 39.29
N SER A 175 46.99 -2.47 39.34
CA SER A 175 47.51 -3.35 38.27
C SER A 175 46.47 -3.79 37.23
N LEU A 176 45.17 -3.57 37.47
CA LEU A 176 44.08 -4.03 36.60
C LEU A 176 44.10 -3.32 35.26
N GLN A 177 44.14 -4.06 34.14
CA GLN A 177 44.20 -3.53 32.78
C GLN A 177 42.89 -3.73 31.99
N SER A 178 42.10 -4.75 32.32
CA SER A 178 40.82 -5.03 31.66
C SER A 178 39.71 -5.47 32.62
N LEU A 179 38.50 -4.96 32.36
CA LEU A 179 37.25 -5.40 32.97
C LEU A 179 36.31 -5.93 31.88
N ASN A 180 36.09 -7.25 31.88
CA ASN A 180 35.15 -7.91 30.99
C ASN A 180 33.82 -8.16 31.71
N ALA A 181 32.87 -7.25 31.52
CA ALA A 181 31.48 -7.37 31.92
C ALA A 181 30.56 -7.72 30.73
N GLY A 182 31.06 -8.50 29.76
CA GLY A 182 30.30 -9.08 28.64
C GLY A 182 29.33 -10.19 29.06
N PHE A 183 28.58 -10.00 30.15
CA PHE A 183 27.59 -10.98 30.62
C PHE A 183 26.34 -10.99 29.73
N ASN A 184 25.60 -12.10 29.80
CA ASN A 184 24.31 -12.29 29.15
C ASN A 184 23.43 -13.11 30.08
N ASP A 185 22.45 -12.46 30.71
CA ASP A 185 21.52 -13.12 31.64
C ASP A 185 20.37 -13.86 30.94
N VAL A 186 20.30 -13.76 29.60
CA VAL A 186 19.23 -14.24 28.70
C VAL A 186 17.80 -13.77 29.02
N ASN A 187 17.60 -12.82 29.94
CA ASN A 187 16.29 -12.32 30.39
C ASN A 187 16.01 -10.90 29.89
N THR A 188 14.73 -10.47 29.88
CA THR A 188 14.31 -9.13 29.44
C THR A 188 14.29 -8.08 30.55
N GLY A 189 14.75 -8.41 31.75
CA GLY A 189 14.84 -7.49 32.88
C GLY A 189 16.25 -6.93 33.00
N THR A 190 16.38 -5.63 33.26
CA THR A 190 17.69 -4.99 33.44
C THR A 190 18.50 -5.63 34.57
N LEU A 191 19.65 -6.22 34.22
CA LEU A 191 20.71 -6.57 35.15
C LEU A 191 21.78 -5.46 35.17
N VAL A 192 22.16 -5.05 36.38
CA VAL A 192 23.21 -4.03 36.60
C VAL A 192 24.35 -4.64 37.41
N GLN A 193 25.57 -4.58 36.89
CA GLN A 193 26.78 -4.94 37.63
C GLN A 193 27.55 -3.67 38.01
N ARG A 194 27.91 -3.49 39.29
CA ARG A 194 28.42 -2.21 39.82
C ARG A 194 29.87 -2.23 40.25
N VAL A 195 30.56 -1.13 39.93
CA VAL A 195 31.80 -0.66 40.56
C VAL A 195 31.46 0.65 41.29
N SER A 196 31.51 0.68 42.62
CA SER A 196 30.93 1.77 43.41
C SER A 196 31.85 2.28 44.53
N ALA A 197 32.11 3.58 44.54
CA ALA A 197 32.78 4.27 45.64
C ALA A 197 31.83 5.31 46.28
N THR A 198 31.62 5.20 47.59
CA THR A 198 30.68 6.04 48.35
C THR A 198 31.25 6.51 49.70
N ASN A 199 30.69 7.57 50.28
CA ASN A 199 31.01 8.07 51.61
C ASN A 199 32.51 8.31 51.89
N SER A 200 33.22 8.90 50.92
CA SER A 200 34.68 9.18 50.97
C SER A 200 35.61 7.96 50.93
N ALA A 201 35.13 6.84 50.38
CA ALA A 201 35.96 5.71 49.98
C ALA A 201 36.68 5.95 48.64
N SER A 202 37.70 5.15 48.34
CA SER A 202 38.42 5.21 47.06
C SER A 202 38.69 3.84 46.43
N ILE A 203 38.49 3.72 45.13
CA ILE A 203 38.90 2.55 44.34
C ILE A 203 39.97 2.98 43.32
N ASN A 204 41.16 2.39 43.39
CA ASN A 204 42.22 2.63 42.43
C ASN A 204 42.12 1.64 41.26
N LEU A 205 41.82 2.15 40.05
CA LEU A 205 41.88 1.41 38.78
C LEU A 205 42.83 2.13 37.80
N SER A 206 43.91 2.75 38.30
CA SER A 206 44.81 3.64 37.54
C SER A 206 45.48 3.03 36.30
N SER A 207 45.46 1.70 36.12
CA SER A 207 45.96 1.01 34.93
C SER A 207 44.86 0.46 34.01
N LEU A 208 43.58 0.65 34.34
CA LEU A 208 42.46 0.04 33.62
C LEU A 208 42.33 0.70 32.25
N GLN A 209 42.66 -0.03 31.18
CA GLN A 209 42.66 0.47 29.81
C GLN A 209 41.36 0.14 29.06
N THR A 210 40.73 -0.99 29.39
CA THR A 210 39.60 -1.53 28.62
C THR A 210 38.41 -1.96 29.50
N VAL A 211 37.20 -1.58 29.08
CA VAL A 211 35.94 -2.05 29.66
C VAL A 211 35.05 -2.61 28.56
N THR A 212 34.58 -3.85 28.73
CA THR A 212 33.59 -4.49 27.86
C THR A 212 32.25 -4.59 28.58
N GLY A 213 31.24 -3.90 28.04
CA GLY A 213 29.86 -3.93 28.53
C GLY A 213 29.05 -5.16 28.08
N PRO A 214 27.82 -5.32 28.62
CA PRO A 214 27.03 -6.55 28.50
C PRO A 214 26.39 -6.79 27.13
N VAL A 215 25.91 -8.01 26.92
CA VAL A 215 25.40 -8.48 25.61
C VAL A 215 24.01 -7.93 25.27
N ARG A 216 23.17 -7.62 26.27
CA ARG A 216 21.74 -7.27 26.06
C ARG A 216 21.46 -5.78 26.27
N VAL A 217 20.54 -5.21 25.48
CA VAL A 217 20.32 -3.75 25.39
C VAL A 217 19.84 -3.09 26.68
N GLU A 218 19.15 -3.87 27.51
CA GLU A 218 18.59 -3.53 28.81
C GLU A 218 19.61 -3.54 29.96
N ASP A 219 20.81 -4.08 29.74
CA ASP A 219 21.81 -4.35 30.78
C ASP A 219 22.91 -3.29 30.88
N TYR A 220 23.50 -3.19 32.08
CA TYR A 220 24.56 -2.22 32.37
C TYR A 220 25.71 -2.81 33.19
N VAL A 221 26.94 -2.43 32.85
CA VAL A 221 28.03 -2.30 33.82
C VAL A 221 28.11 -0.84 34.26
N GLU A 222 27.94 -0.56 35.55
CA GLU A 222 27.73 0.78 36.10
C GLU A 222 28.86 1.20 37.04
N PHE A 223 29.54 2.30 36.70
CA PHE A 223 30.47 3.00 37.58
C PHE A 223 29.71 4.06 38.39
N VAL A 224 29.83 3.98 39.72
CA VAL A 224 29.17 4.88 40.66
C VAL A 224 30.23 5.59 41.50
N ILE A 225 30.27 6.91 41.44
CA ILE A 225 31.03 7.76 42.37
C ILE A 225 30.02 8.71 42.99
N LYS A 226 29.98 8.77 44.32
CA LYS A 226 29.17 9.75 45.07
C LYS A 226 30.03 10.74 45.85
N THR A 227 29.41 11.80 46.35
CA THR A 227 30.08 12.93 47.02
C THR A 227 31.18 12.48 48.00
N GLY A 228 32.39 13.00 47.78
CA GLY A 228 33.58 12.75 48.60
C GLY A 228 34.41 11.53 48.18
N ALA A 229 33.85 10.58 47.42
CA ALA A 229 34.52 9.36 47.01
C ALA A 229 35.26 9.50 45.65
N SER A 230 36.12 8.54 45.31
CA SER A 230 36.83 8.50 44.03
C SER A 230 36.94 7.10 43.42
N ILE A 231 36.93 7.04 42.09
CA ILE A 231 37.43 5.88 41.33
C ILE A 231 38.44 6.44 40.32
N ASP A 232 39.68 6.00 40.38
CA ASP A 232 40.70 6.40 39.40
C ASP A 232 40.51 5.62 38.10
N LEU A 233 40.18 6.31 37.01
CA LEU A 233 40.02 5.78 35.65
C LEU A 233 40.94 6.50 34.64
N SER A 234 42.03 7.09 35.12
CA SER A 234 42.90 7.96 34.33
C SER A 234 43.54 7.28 33.10
N ALA A 235 43.73 5.96 33.12
CA ALA A 235 44.25 5.18 32.00
C ALA A 235 43.20 4.57 31.06
N LEU A 236 41.89 4.79 31.30
CA LEU A 236 40.82 4.17 30.49
C LEU A 236 40.86 4.69 29.05
N GLN A 237 41.09 3.79 28.09
CA GLN A 237 41.29 4.10 26.66
C GLN A 237 40.10 3.66 25.79
N THR A 238 39.54 2.48 26.06
CA THR A 238 38.48 1.88 25.23
C THR A 238 37.32 1.40 26.07
N ILE A 239 36.12 1.88 25.72
CA ILE A 239 34.85 1.32 26.17
C ILE A 239 34.19 0.67 24.97
N ASN A 240 33.91 -0.64 25.07
CA ASN A 240 33.16 -1.37 24.06
C ASN A 240 32.05 -2.21 24.72
N SER A 241 31.34 -3.01 23.93
CA SER A 241 30.26 -3.87 24.41
C SER A 241 30.30 -5.22 23.69
N ALA A 242 30.05 -6.30 24.43
CA ALA A 242 29.94 -7.66 23.89
C ALA A 242 28.64 -7.87 23.09
N GLY A 243 27.71 -6.91 23.14
CA GLY A 243 26.47 -6.91 22.37
C GLY A 243 25.81 -5.54 22.40
N GLN A 244 24.55 -5.47 22.79
CA GLN A 244 23.76 -4.23 22.78
C GLN A 244 23.72 -3.47 24.12
N GLY A 245 24.26 -4.02 25.20
CA GLY A 245 24.27 -3.42 26.52
C GLY A 245 25.31 -2.33 26.71
N HIS A 246 25.17 -1.55 27.78
CA HIS A 246 25.90 -0.29 27.94
C HIS A 246 26.88 -0.30 29.12
N THR A 247 28.00 0.42 28.97
CA THR A 247 28.80 0.88 30.12
C THR A 247 28.25 2.21 30.61
N ARG A 248 27.79 2.29 31.86
CA ARG A 248 27.12 3.44 32.45
C ARG A 248 28.00 4.17 33.46
N PHE A 249 28.03 5.50 33.37
CA PHE A 249 28.68 6.38 34.34
C PHE A 249 27.61 7.17 35.11
N ASN A 250 27.49 6.88 36.41
CA ASN A 250 26.51 7.44 37.36
C ASN A 250 27.27 8.25 38.43
N ILE A 251 27.86 9.36 38.00
CA ILE A 251 28.96 10.05 38.67
C ILE A 251 28.47 11.39 39.26
N ASP A 252 28.20 11.39 40.56
CA ASP A 252 27.64 12.53 41.31
C ASP A 252 28.76 13.29 42.04
N VAL A 253 29.63 13.92 41.24
CA VAL A 253 30.68 14.84 41.67
C VAL A 253 30.74 16.08 40.76
N PRO A 254 31.22 17.24 41.24
CA PRO A 254 31.21 18.49 40.46
C PRO A 254 32.06 18.44 39.18
N THR A 255 33.14 17.65 39.18
CA THR A 255 34.06 17.53 38.05
C THR A 255 34.43 16.07 37.81
N PHE A 256 34.37 15.62 36.56
CA PHE A 256 34.79 14.28 36.16
C PHE A 256 35.53 14.32 34.82
N GLY A 257 36.38 13.34 34.55
CA GLY A 257 37.10 13.26 33.29
C GLY A 257 37.71 11.90 33.06
N LEU A 258 37.81 11.54 31.79
CA LEU A 258 38.48 10.33 31.30
C LEU A 258 39.55 10.81 30.31
N PRO A 259 40.73 11.24 30.80
CA PRO A 259 41.71 11.97 30.00
C PRO A 259 42.35 11.13 28.89
N SER A 260 42.40 9.80 29.08
CA SER A 260 42.99 8.85 28.13
C SER A 260 41.96 8.15 27.23
N LEU A 261 40.66 8.44 27.36
CA LEU A 261 39.61 7.73 26.61
C LEU A 261 39.68 8.13 25.13
N ILE A 262 39.92 7.17 24.23
CA ILE A 262 40.05 7.38 22.79
C ILE A 262 38.79 6.94 22.05
N GLU A 263 38.22 5.79 22.45
CA GLU A 263 37.07 5.15 21.82
C GLU A 263 35.99 4.81 22.85
N ALA A 264 34.74 5.14 22.55
CA ALA A 264 33.59 4.72 23.34
C ALA A 264 32.43 4.26 22.46
N ASN A 265 32.07 2.98 22.55
CA ASN A 265 30.90 2.39 21.89
C ASN A 265 29.93 1.82 22.94
N ARG A 266 28.64 2.17 22.82
CA ARG A 266 27.58 1.83 23.80
C ARG A 266 27.92 2.27 25.22
N VAL A 267 28.27 3.55 25.33
CA VAL A 267 28.44 4.21 26.62
C VAL A 267 27.18 4.98 27.00
N ARG A 268 26.89 5.06 28.31
CA ARG A 268 25.86 5.93 28.87
C ARG A 268 26.48 6.89 29.88
N PHE A 269 26.44 8.18 29.58
CA PHE A 269 26.89 9.26 30.47
C PHE A 269 25.65 9.95 31.06
N ASP A 270 25.41 9.78 32.36
CA ASP A 270 24.37 10.54 33.09
C ASP A 270 25.05 11.66 33.90
N LEU A 271 25.02 12.89 33.38
CA LEU A 271 25.64 14.07 34.00
C LEU A 271 24.71 14.69 35.03
N PHE A 272 25.27 15.09 36.18
CA PHE A 272 24.54 15.65 37.31
C PHE A 272 24.44 17.19 37.24
N THR A 273 23.54 17.76 38.04
CA THR A 273 23.23 19.20 38.03
C THR A 273 24.48 20.03 38.37
N ASN A 274 24.79 21.04 37.56
CA ASN A 274 26.01 21.86 37.66
C ASN A 274 27.35 21.07 37.65
N SER A 275 27.40 19.89 37.02
CA SER A 275 28.66 19.13 36.86
C SER A 275 29.39 19.46 35.55
N SER A 276 30.72 19.39 35.56
CA SER A 276 31.58 19.65 34.40
C SER A 276 32.43 18.43 34.06
N TRP A 277 32.20 17.85 32.87
CA TRP A 277 32.83 16.61 32.41
C TRP A 277 33.70 16.88 31.18
N SER A 278 34.87 16.24 31.09
CA SER A 278 35.86 16.48 30.02
C SER A 278 36.53 15.19 29.53
N PHE A 279 36.40 14.92 28.22
CA PHE A 279 37.00 13.76 27.54
C PHE A 279 37.90 14.24 26.39
N LEU A 280 39.15 14.61 26.72
CA LEU A 280 40.03 15.34 25.81
C LEU A 280 40.59 14.49 24.66
N ALA A 281 40.85 13.21 24.90
CA ALA A 281 41.41 12.28 23.90
C ALA A 281 40.32 11.56 23.07
N LEU A 282 39.04 11.72 23.40
CA LEU A 282 37.95 10.95 22.81
C LEU A 282 37.77 11.37 21.37
N SER A 283 38.00 10.45 20.44
CA SER A 283 37.99 10.70 18.99
C SER A 283 36.88 9.95 18.25
N SER A 284 36.48 8.79 18.77
CA SER A 284 35.39 7.96 18.23
C SER A 284 34.32 7.73 19.30
N LEU A 285 33.08 8.15 19.01
CA LEU A 285 31.93 8.01 19.89
C LEU A 285 30.76 7.37 19.15
N GLN A 286 30.37 6.17 19.56
CA GLN A 286 29.36 5.35 18.85
C GLN A 286 28.26 4.86 19.79
N ASN A 287 27.02 4.83 19.31
CA ASN A 287 25.83 4.34 20.03
C ASN A 287 25.70 4.93 21.45
N ALA A 288 26.07 6.20 21.62
CA ALA A 288 26.20 6.81 22.94
C ALA A 288 24.87 7.38 23.46
N GLN A 289 24.56 7.12 24.73
CA GLN A 289 23.49 7.78 25.45
C GLN A 289 24.09 8.88 26.34
N ILE A 290 23.81 10.15 26.04
CA ILE A 290 24.26 11.29 26.85
C ILE A 290 23.04 11.96 27.44
N ASN A 291 22.92 11.95 28.77
CA ASN A 291 21.81 12.58 29.48
C ASN A 291 22.39 13.69 30.36
N LEU A 292 22.04 14.94 30.08
CA LEU A 292 22.50 16.09 30.84
C LEU A 292 21.45 16.55 31.85
N SER A 293 21.93 17.01 33.01
CA SER A 293 21.13 17.74 33.99
C SER A 293 21.32 19.25 33.83
N ASN A 294 20.49 20.02 34.53
CA ASN A 294 20.51 21.49 34.48
C ASN A 294 21.89 22.06 34.86
N GLY A 295 22.41 22.98 34.05
CA GLY A 295 23.73 23.60 34.25
C GLY A 295 24.93 22.67 34.01
N ALA A 296 24.73 21.45 33.50
CA ALA A 296 25.84 20.55 33.20
C ALA A 296 26.62 20.96 31.95
N THR A 297 27.92 20.69 31.94
CA THR A 297 28.80 20.94 30.78
C THR A 297 29.60 19.69 30.42
N LEU A 298 29.61 19.34 29.13
CA LEU A 298 30.39 18.23 28.59
C LEU A 298 31.30 18.74 27.47
N SER A 299 32.62 18.59 27.61
CA SER A 299 33.59 18.93 26.56
C SER A 299 34.25 17.68 26.00
N MET A 300 34.19 17.51 24.68
CA MET A 300 34.75 16.38 23.94
C MET A 300 35.47 16.88 22.67
N PRO A 301 36.56 17.66 22.80
CA PRO A 301 37.18 18.37 21.68
C PRO A 301 37.92 17.46 20.68
N GLY A 302 38.19 16.21 21.04
CA GLY A 302 38.80 15.24 20.12
C GLY A 302 37.83 14.60 19.12
N VAL A 303 36.51 14.69 19.34
CA VAL A 303 35.52 13.95 18.54
C VAL A 303 35.37 14.61 17.18
N VAL A 304 35.72 13.85 16.13
CA VAL A 304 35.59 14.28 14.72
C VAL A 304 34.32 13.74 14.08
N GLU A 305 33.92 12.52 14.43
CA GLU A 305 32.71 11.86 13.93
C GLU A 305 32.01 11.12 15.07
N THR A 306 30.68 11.02 14.98
CA THR A 306 29.89 10.20 15.90
C THR A 306 28.74 9.51 15.17
N SER A 307 28.42 8.28 15.56
CA SER A 307 27.35 7.51 14.93
C SER A 307 26.44 6.78 15.93
N GLY A 308 25.13 6.87 15.72
CA GLY A 308 24.10 6.25 16.55
C GLY A 308 23.97 6.83 17.96
N GLY A 309 22.84 6.54 18.60
CA GLY A 309 22.57 6.91 19.99
C GLY A 309 21.70 8.16 20.15
N THR A 310 21.71 8.73 21.35
CA THR A 310 20.78 9.80 21.75
C THR A 310 21.43 10.74 22.76
N TRP A 311 21.43 12.04 22.45
CA TRP A 311 21.93 13.08 23.32
C TRP A 311 20.74 13.93 23.80
N THR A 312 20.55 14.01 25.11
CA THR A 312 19.37 14.58 25.75
C THR A 312 19.77 15.67 26.72
N TRP A 313 19.30 16.89 26.44
CA TRP A 313 19.36 18.01 27.37
C TRP A 313 18.18 17.93 28.35
N PRO A 314 18.29 18.52 29.54
CA PRO A 314 17.24 18.46 30.55
C PRO A 314 16.02 19.27 30.11
N THR A 315 14.83 18.81 30.49
CA THR A 315 13.63 19.65 30.40
C THR A 315 13.79 20.89 31.30
N PRO A 316 13.27 22.06 30.91
CA PRO A 316 13.57 23.32 31.59
C PRO A 316 12.99 23.35 33.01
N GLY A 317 13.86 23.52 34.01
CA GLY A 317 13.47 23.71 35.40
C GLY A 317 13.03 25.14 35.71
N SER A 318 12.63 25.39 36.96
CA SER A 318 12.41 26.75 37.46
C SER A 318 13.70 27.58 37.52
N THR A 319 14.86 26.92 37.57
CA THR A 319 16.19 27.50 37.42
C THR A 319 16.69 27.29 35.98
N ARG A 320 16.85 28.37 35.22
CA ARG A 320 17.40 28.32 33.85
C ARG A 320 18.93 28.35 33.87
N ALA A 321 19.58 27.19 34.03
CA ALA A 321 21.04 27.08 33.93
C ALA A 321 21.44 26.52 32.56
N ILE A 322 22.36 27.21 31.88
CA ILE A 322 22.78 26.86 30.52
C ILE A 322 23.46 25.48 30.55
N THR A 323 22.94 24.55 29.75
CA THR A 323 23.45 23.17 29.69
C THR A 323 24.11 22.93 28.34
N THR A 324 25.40 22.55 28.33
CA THR A 324 26.25 22.65 27.13
C THR A 324 26.93 21.33 26.78
N ILE A 325 26.89 20.95 25.50
CA ILE A 325 27.85 20.01 24.89
C ILE A 325 28.76 20.81 23.95
N ASP A 326 30.06 20.67 24.13
CA ASP A 326 31.12 21.33 23.36
C ASP A 326 31.96 20.29 22.59
N VAL A 327 31.84 20.30 21.27
CA VAL A 327 32.45 19.36 20.32
C VAL A 327 33.05 20.14 19.12
N PRO A 328 34.03 21.02 19.35
CA PRO A 328 34.49 22.03 18.37
C PRO A 328 35.06 21.48 17.05
N ASN A 329 35.51 20.22 17.03
CA ASN A 329 36.10 19.56 15.87
C ASN A 329 35.17 18.50 15.22
N LEU A 330 33.92 18.40 15.66
CA LEU A 330 32.97 17.45 15.10
C LEU A 330 32.56 17.89 13.69
N VAL A 331 32.77 17.03 12.69
CA VAL A 331 32.48 17.27 11.27
C VAL A 331 31.24 16.49 10.80
N ALA A 332 30.98 15.31 11.37
CA ALA A 332 29.87 14.44 10.96
C ALA A 332 29.10 13.82 12.13
N MET A 333 27.76 13.77 12.00
CA MET A 333 26.85 12.94 12.80
C MET A 333 26.09 12.00 11.87
N ASP A 334 26.06 10.70 12.19
CA ASP A 334 25.27 9.70 11.47
C ASP A 334 24.31 8.93 12.40
N GLY A 335 23.00 8.93 12.15
CA GLY A 335 22.04 8.19 12.98
C GLY A 335 21.86 8.69 14.42
N VAL A 336 22.26 9.93 14.75
CA VAL A 336 22.21 10.48 16.11
C VAL A 336 20.88 11.21 16.36
N THR A 337 20.24 10.96 17.51
CA THR A 337 19.06 11.73 17.93
C THR A 337 19.45 12.80 18.95
N LEU A 338 19.19 14.07 18.62
CA LEU A 338 19.46 15.24 19.45
C LEU A 338 18.15 15.79 20.05
N ASN A 339 17.94 15.51 21.32
CA ASN A 339 16.83 16.03 22.12
C ASN A 339 17.31 17.29 22.88
N LEU A 340 17.50 18.40 22.16
CA LEU A 340 17.74 19.70 22.79
C LEU A 340 16.45 20.20 23.43
N ASP A 341 16.51 20.67 24.67
CA ASP A 341 15.44 21.41 25.35
C ASP A 341 15.83 22.87 25.61
N SER A 342 14.90 23.73 26.06
CA SER A 342 15.19 25.18 26.12
C SER A 342 16.34 25.51 27.07
N ASP A 343 17.17 26.47 26.69
CA ASP A 343 18.45 26.83 27.32
C ASP A 343 19.56 25.77 27.12
N GLY A 344 19.32 24.73 26.30
CA GLY A 344 20.33 23.77 25.83
C GLY A 344 21.21 24.31 24.69
N VAL A 345 22.51 24.05 24.79
CA VAL A 345 23.55 24.47 23.84
C VAL A 345 24.27 23.25 23.26
N LEU A 346 24.34 23.15 21.94
CA LEU A 346 25.32 22.36 21.21
C LEU A 346 26.29 23.30 20.48
N ASN A 347 27.58 23.18 20.78
CA ASN A 347 28.65 23.88 20.07
C ASN A 347 29.43 22.89 19.19
N ALA A 348 29.11 22.84 17.90
CA ALA A 348 29.70 21.96 16.90
C ALA A 348 30.02 22.73 15.59
N PRO A 349 30.80 23.84 15.63
CA PRO A 349 30.98 24.78 14.51
C PRO A 349 31.59 24.20 13.23
N GLN A 350 32.10 22.97 13.23
CA GLN A 350 32.61 22.26 12.05
C GLN A 350 31.61 21.22 11.49
N LEU A 351 30.46 20.99 12.15
CA LEU A 351 29.52 19.93 11.80
C LEU A 351 28.80 20.28 10.50
N GLY A 352 29.27 19.66 9.40
CA GLY A 352 28.77 19.89 8.04
C GLY A 352 28.03 18.68 7.45
N SER A 353 28.17 17.48 8.02
CA SER A 353 27.40 16.30 7.61
C SER A 353 26.48 15.85 8.74
N PHE A 354 25.17 15.81 8.47
CA PHE A 354 24.17 15.40 9.44
C PHE A 354 23.25 14.38 8.77
N THR A 355 23.64 13.11 8.73
CA THR A 355 22.95 12.03 8.01
C THR A 355 22.19 11.10 8.95
N ALA A 356 21.07 10.53 8.52
CA ALA A 356 20.18 9.64 9.30
C ALA A 356 19.78 10.15 10.71
N SER A 357 20.05 11.43 11.01
CA SER A 357 20.07 12.02 12.34
C SER A 357 18.81 12.87 12.57
N ARG A 358 18.50 13.20 13.82
CA ARG A 358 17.28 13.94 14.16
C ARG A 358 17.56 15.11 15.09
N VAL A 359 17.02 16.28 14.79
CA VAL A 359 17.04 17.45 15.68
C VAL A 359 15.71 18.19 15.66
N ALA A 360 15.30 18.73 16.81
CA ALA A 360 14.16 19.62 16.95
C ALA A 360 14.60 20.96 17.59
N LEU A 361 14.33 22.07 16.91
CA LEU A 361 14.75 23.41 17.33
C LEU A 361 13.56 24.26 17.79
N ALA A 362 13.81 25.18 18.71
CA ALA A 362 12.85 26.08 19.34
C ALA A 362 13.61 27.31 19.89
N PRO A 363 12.96 28.46 20.13
CA PRO A 363 13.61 29.61 20.74
C PRO A 363 14.27 29.25 22.09
N GLY A 364 15.44 29.82 22.35
CA GLY A 364 16.24 29.51 23.54
C GLY A 364 17.11 28.26 23.42
N ARG A 365 17.03 27.49 22.32
CA ARG A 365 18.00 26.43 22.01
C ARG A 365 19.14 27.02 21.17
N THR A 366 20.39 26.77 21.53
CA THR A 366 21.55 27.21 20.74
C THR A 366 22.13 26.01 20.00
N PHE A 367 22.14 26.09 18.67
CA PHE A 367 22.60 25.02 17.78
C PHE A 367 23.64 25.58 16.81
N THR A 368 24.89 25.64 17.27
CA THR A 368 26.01 26.21 16.51
C THR A 368 26.64 25.12 15.67
N VAL A 369 26.39 25.15 14.36
CA VAL A 369 26.87 24.17 13.38
C VAL A 369 27.44 24.87 12.14
N ALA A 370 28.21 24.14 11.33
CA ALA A 370 28.51 24.61 9.97
C ALA A 370 27.24 24.49 9.10
N PRO A 371 27.13 25.23 7.98
CA PRO A 371 26.09 24.97 6.99
C PRO A 371 26.21 23.53 6.49
N PHE A 372 25.16 22.72 6.68
CA PHE A 372 25.18 21.31 6.34
C PHE A 372 25.30 21.14 4.83
N VAL A 373 26.33 20.40 4.39
CA VAL A 373 26.53 20.01 2.99
C VAL A 373 25.74 18.74 2.64
N ASN A 374 25.45 17.88 3.63
CA ASN A 374 24.67 16.65 3.48
C ASN A 374 23.68 16.51 4.66
N ILE A 375 22.41 16.25 4.33
CA ILE A 375 21.32 15.98 5.30
C ILE A 375 20.54 14.68 4.99
N ASP A 376 21.11 13.77 4.19
CA ASP A 376 20.43 12.57 3.71
C ASP A 376 19.89 11.69 4.85
N ASN A 377 18.63 11.26 4.71
CA ASN A 377 17.84 10.49 5.68
C ASN A 377 17.65 11.16 7.05
N SER A 378 18.07 12.42 7.22
CA SER A 378 17.87 13.15 8.46
C SER A 378 16.49 13.78 8.57
N ARG A 379 16.15 14.14 9.82
CA ARG A 379 14.85 14.70 10.22
C ARG A 379 15.06 16.00 11.00
N ILE A 380 14.57 17.11 10.47
CA ILE A 380 14.79 18.46 11.02
C ILE A 380 13.44 19.12 11.29
N ALA A 381 13.18 19.46 12.56
CA ALA A 381 11.97 20.14 12.98
C ALA A 381 12.28 21.50 13.61
N ILE A 382 11.43 22.50 13.36
CA ILE A 382 11.42 23.78 14.08
C ILE A 382 10.06 24.00 14.75
N SER A 383 10.07 24.74 15.85
CA SER A 383 8.88 25.03 16.64
C SER A 383 8.93 26.40 17.31
N GLY A 384 7.80 26.89 17.81
CA GLY A 384 7.72 28.03 18.73
C GLY A 384 8.13 29.39 18.15
N GLY A 385 8.24 29.50 16.83
CA GLY A 385 8.71 30.69 16.13
C GLY A 385 10.22 30.79 15.92
N MET A 386 10.95 29.67 16.11
CA MET A 386 12.31 29.54 15.61
C MET A 386 12.33 29.70 14.08
N SER A 387 13.36 30.33 13.52
CA SER A 387 13.67 30.23 12.08
C SER A 387 15.10 29.73 11.93
N TRP A 388 15.34 28.84 10.96
CA TRP A 388 16.63 28.17 10.78
C TRP A 388 16.94 28.01 9.29
N ALA A 389 18.13 28.45 8.90
CA ALA A 389 18.67 28.41 7.54
C ALA A 389 20.10 27.83 7.60
N GLY A 390 20.19 26.53 7.85
CA GLY A 390 21.46 25.84 8.13
C GLY A 390 21.94 24.90 7.03
N LEU A 391 21.40 24.97 5.82
CA LEU A 391 21.94 24.24 4.66
C LEU A 391 23.01 25.05 3.93
N ALA A 392 24.03 24.38 3.39
CA ALA A 392 24.98 25.00 2.48
C ALA A 392 24.32 25.27 1.11
N PRO A 393 24.70 26.34 0.38
CA PRO A 393 24.20 26.58 -0.98
C PRO A 393 24.52 25.46 -2.00
N THR A 394 25.44 24.55 -1.66
CA THR A 394 25.80 23.36 -2.46
C THR A 394 24.88 22.16 -2.22
N THR A 395 24.03 22.18 -1.20
CA THR A 395 23.13 21.09 -0.82
C THR A 395 21.89 21.12 -1.69
N THR A 396 22.04 20.60 -2.90
CA THR A 396 21.03 20.65 -3.96
C THR A 396 20.08 19.46 -3.96
N GLY A 397 20.34 18.44 -3.14
CA GLY A 397 19.53 17.22 -3.06
C GLY A 397 19.39 16.71 -1.63
N TYR A 398 18.31 15.97 -1.41
CA TYR A 398 18.04 15.19 -0.19
C TYR A 398 17.43 13.85 -0.59
N THR A 399 17.90 12.75 -0.01
CA THR A 399 17.24 11.44 -0.10
C THR A 399 16.68 10.97 1.24
N SER A 400 15.53 10.29 1.21
CA SER A 400 14.99 9.54 2.34
C SER A 400 14.95 8.03 2.07
N THR A 401 15.68 7.54 1.06
CA THR A 401 15.61 6.14 0.59
C THR A 401 15.97 5.08 1.64
N SER A 402 16.72 5.44 2.68
CA SER A 402 17.14 4.55 3.77
C SER A 402 16.28 4.67 5.02
N LEU A 403 15.28 5.57 5.05
CA LEU A 403 14.21 5.57 6.05
C LEU A 403 13.15 4.56 5.64
N ASN A 404 13.48 3.27 5.75
CA ASN A 404 12.66 2.17 5.25
C ASN A 404 12.28 1.14 6.33
N GLY A 405 12.36 1.53 7.61
CA GLY A 405 11.87 0.71 8.70
C GLY A 405 10.36 0.56 8.61
N CYS A 406 9.90 -0.69 8.45
CA CYS A 406 8.52 -1.07 8.13
C CYS A 406 7.44 -0.37 8.98
N CYS A 407 6.48 0.20 8.25
CA CYS A 407 5.18 0.75 8.64
C CYS A 407 5.17 1.88 9.68
N GLY A 408 4.51 2.97 9.32
CA GLY A 408 4.40 4.17 10.14
C GLY A 408 4.80 5.44 9.39
N GLU A 409 5.12 6.49 10.16
CA GLU A 409 5.32 7.83 9.63
C GLU A 409 6.73 8.36 9.95
N TYR A 410 7.44 8.83 8.93
CA TYR A 410 8.70 9.56 9.09
C TYR A 410 8.46 11.04 8.80
N GLU A 411 8.39 11.86 9.84
CA GLU A 411 8.39 13.31 9.68
C GLU A 411 9.82 13.78 9.33
N LEU A 412 10.02 14.09 8.06
CA LEU A 412 11.30 14.49 7.46
C LEU A 412 11.62 15.94 7.83
N PHE A 413 10.68 16.83 7.55
CA PHE A 413 10.79 18.25 7.81
C PHE A 413 9.52 18.77 8.45
N ALA A 414 9.64 19.53 9.54
CA ALA A 414 8.49 20.09 10.23
C ALA A 414 8.71 21.55 10.63
N ALA A 415 7.68 22.37 10.47
CA ALA A 415 7.63 23.72 11.00
C ALA A 415 6.30 23.97 11.72
N SER A 416 6.35 24.42 12.99
CA SER A 416 5.15 24.70 13.79
C SER A 416 5.27 26.00 14.60
N GLY A 417 4.27 26.88 14.49
CA GLY A 417 4.36 28.24 15.04
C GLY A 417 5.09 29.21 14.09
N PRO A 418 5.07 30.52 14.38
CA PRO A 418 5.42 31.57 13.42
C PRO A 418 6.94 31.68 13.16
N GLY A 419 7.47 30.85 12.25
CA GLY A 419 8.88 30.83 11.87
C GLY A 419 9.17 29.96 10.64
N THR A 420 10.38 30.08 10.08
CA THR A 420 10.74 29.50 8.77
C THR A 420 11.86 28.46 8.87
N LEU A 421 11.60 27.26 8.35
CA LEU A 421 12.60 26.23 8.08
C LEU A 421 13.05 26.42 6.63
N ASP A 422 14.20 27.06 6.45
CA ASP A 422 14.75 27.36 5.13
C ASP A 422 15.55 26.16 4.62
N LEU A 423 14.97 25.50 3.61
CA LEU A 423 15.56 24.41 2.84
C LEU A 423 15.70 24.83 1.36
N SER A 424 15.70 26.13 1.07
CA SER A 424 15.72 26.68 -0.28
C SER A 424 16.92 26.24 -1.15
N PRO A 425 18.09 25.79 -0.64
CA PRO A 425 19.12 25.19 -1.49
C PRO A 425 18.69 23.89 -2.18
N LEU A 426 17.70 23.15 -1.65
CA LEU A 426 17.24 21.88 -2.23
C LEU A 426 16.55 22.10 -3.58
N THR A 427 17.05 21.40 -4.61
CA THR A 427 16.47 21.33 -5.95
C THR A 427 15.81 19.99 -6.25
N GLN A 428 16.15 18.95 -5.48
CA GLN A 428 15.60 17.59 -5.60
C GLN A 428 15.30 16.97 -4.23
N ILE A 429 14.15 16.31 -4.12
CA ILE A 429 13.84 15.37 -3.03
C ILE A 429 13.62 13.98 -3.62
N ASN A 430 14.45 13.02 -3.21
CA ASN A 430 14.29 11.61 -3.56
C ASN A 430 13.61 10.84 -2.41
N ALA A 431 12.31 10.61 -2.53
CA ALA A 431 11.55 9.75 -1.63
C ALA A 431 11.26 8.36 -2.25
N GLY A 432 12.10 7.88 -3.18
CA GLY A 432 12.05 6.54 -3.77
C GLY A 432 12.43 5.41 -2.80
N PHE A 433 11.94 5.43 -1.55
CA PHE A 433 12.17 4.39 -0.57
C PHE A 433 11.37 3.12 -0.89
N HIS A 434 11.79 2.01 -0.27
CA HIS A 434 11.14 0.70 -0.37
C HIS A 434 11.38 -0.07 0.94
N ASP A 435 10.34 -0.26 1.73
CA ASP A 435 10.37 -0.94 3.04
C ASP A 435 10.29 -2.48 2.96
N ALA A 436 10.02 -3.00 1.75
CA ALA A 436 9.76 -4.41 1.46
C ALA A 436 8.56 -5.05 2.20
N ASN A 437 7.63 -4.24 2.76
CA ASN A 437 6.43 -4.72 3.45
C ASN A 437 5.14 -4.19 2.78
N THR A 438 4.00 -4.83 3.03
CA THR A 438 2.67 -4.38 2.60
C THR A 438 2.03 -3.36 3.56
N GLY A 439 2.79 -2.85 4.53
CA GLY A 439 2.33 -1.81 5.44
C GLY A 439 2.46 -0.44 4.82
N VAL A 440 1.54 0.48 5.12
CA VAL A 440 1.64 1.88 4.67
C VAL A 440 2.80 2.56 5.38
N THR A 441 3.77 3.06 4.62
CA THR A 441 4.83 3.94 5.10
C THR A 441 4.68 5.34 4.46
N ALA A 442 4.57 6.37 5.31
CA ALA A 442 4.34 7.75 4.90
C ALA A 442 5.48 8.67 5.34
N HIS A 443 6.12 9.35 4.40
CA HIS A 443 7.13 10.37 4.66
C HIS A 443 6.48 11.74 4.64
N ARG A 444 6.69 12.57 5.67
CA ARG A 444 5.97 13.84 5.86
C ARG A 444 6.88 15.06 5.83
N ILE A 445 6.44 16.06 5.06
CA ILE A 445 6.95 17.43 5.07
C ILE A 445 5.78 18.30 5.53
N ARG A 446 5.85 18.83 6.77
CA ARG A 446 4.67 19.36 7.48
C ARG A 446 4.85 20.80 7.96
N ALA A 447 3.98 21.70 7.52
CA ALA A 447 3.91 23.08 8.01
C ALA A 447 2.58 23.35 8.73
N LEU A 448 2.63 23.70 10.01
CA LEU A 448 1.47 23.94 10.86
C LEU A 448 1.54 25.28 11.63
N ALA A 449 0.39 25.78 12.08
CA ALA A 449 0.28 26.86 13.06
C ALA A 449 1.05 28.15 12.69
N GLY A 450 1.05 28.53 11.40
CA GLY A 450 1.82 29.67 10.89
C GLY A 450 3.29 29.40 10.58
N GLY A 451 3.75 28.15 10.70
CA GLY A 451 5.10 27.73 10.30
C GLY A 451 5.26 27.69 8.79
N VAL A 452 6.46 28.01 8.31
CA VAL A 452 6.83 28.01 6.90
C VAL A 452 7.96 27.01 6.66
N ILE A 453 7.81 26.14 5.66
CA ILE A 453 8.93 25.39 5.08
C ILE A 453 9.24 26.01 3.72
N ASP A 454 10.44 26.57 3.56
CA ASP A 454 10.89 27.12 2.29
C ASP A 454 11.58 26.03 1.46
N LEU A 455 10.97 25.67 0.35
CA LEU A 455 11.49 24.77 -0.68
C LEU A 455 11.48 25.50 -2.04
N SER A 456 11.75 26.81 -2.06
CA SER A 456 11.52 27.68 -3.22
C SER A 456 12.20 27.27 -4.51
N ASN A 457 13.35 26.59 -4.44
CA ASN A 457 14.10 26.10 -5.60
C ASN A 457 13.89 24.60 -5.89
N LEU A 458 13.03 23.90 -5.11
CA LEU A 458 12.73 22.49 -5.32
C LEU A 458 12.08 22.32 -6.70
N ASN A 459 12.74 21.57 -7.59
CA ASN A 459 12.32 21.38 -8.97
C ASN A 459 11.79 19.97 -9.25
N THR A 460 12.39 18.95 -8.62
CA THR A 460 12.04 17.55 -8.83
C THR A 460 11.72 16.81 -7.53
N VAL A 461 10.69 15.97 -7.57
CA VAL A 461 10.33 15.04 -6.50
C VAL A 461 10.18 13.64 -7.08
N VAL A 462 10.77 12.66 -6.39
CA VAL A 462 10.66 11.23 -6.72
C VAL A 462 9.72 10.55 -5.72
N ALA A 463 8.65 9.93 -6.20
CA ALA A 463 7.68 9.19 -5.39
C ALA A 463 8.23 7.84 -4.90
N PRO A 464 7.67 7.26 -3.82
CA PRO A 464 8.06 5.94 -3.30
C PRO A 464 7.87 4.79 -4.31
N VAL A 465 8.53 3.67 -4.06
CA VAL A 465 8.52 2.53 -5.00
C VAL A 465 7.25 1.69 -4.92
N ARG A 466 6.56 1.64 -3.77
CA ARG A 466 5.41 0.74 -3.52
C ARG A 466 4.06 1.46 -3.49
N ALA A 467 2.99 0.77 -3.88
CA ALA A 467 1.66 1.35 -4.14
C ALA A 467 0.95 1.91 -2.90
N GLU A 468 1.27 1.34 -1.75
CA GLU A 468 0.79 1.66 -0.41
C GLU A 468 1.54 2.86 0.21
N ASP A 469 2.69 3.25 -0.33
CA ASP A 469 3.58 4.25 0.25
C ASP A 469 3.37 5.66 -0.32
N SER A 470 3.70 6.67 0.49
CA SER A 470 3.58 8.07 0.06
C SER A 470 4.64 9.03 0.62
N LEU A 471 4.93 10.07 -0.16
CA LEU A 471 5.51 11.32 0.33
C LEU A 471 4.38 12.35 0.44
N GLU A 472 4.16 12.91 1.62
CA GLU A 472 3.06 13.82 1.94
C GLU A 472 3.57 15.23 2.27
N PHE A 473 3.17 16.21 1.47
CA PHE A 473 3.31 17.64 1.76
C PHE A 473 2.05 18.10 2.50
N VAL A 474 2.15 18.38 3.80
CA VAL A 474 1.00 18.62 4.68
C VAL A 474 1.00 20.07 5.19
N THR A 475 -0.09 20.78 4.94
CA THR A 475 -0.33 22.16 5.42
C THR A 475 -1.61 22.26 6.24
N GLY A 476 -1.59 23.11 7.28
CA GLY A 476 -2.74 23.35 8.15
C GLY A 476 -2.49 24.43 9.21
N SER A 477 -3.54 24.91 9.86
CA SER A 477 -3.54 26.03 10.82
C SER A 477 -2.73 27.24 10.34
N GLY A 478 -2.88 27.61 9.06
CA GLY A 478 -2.16 28.73 8.44
C GLY A 478 -0.67 28.52 8.17
N GLY A 479 -0.14 27.29 8.30
CA GLY A 479 1.21 26.95 7.87
C GLY A 479 1.33 26.86 6.33
N ALA A 480 2.55 27.05 5.81
CA ALA A 480 2.83 27.08 4.36
C ALA A 480 4.07 26.27 3.98
N ILE A 481 4.03 25.62 2.81
CA ILE A 481 5.20 25.01 2.17
C ILE A 481 5.39 25.71 0.81
N LEU A 482 6.53 26.35 0.60
CA LEU A 482 6.79 27.17 -0.59
C LEU A 482 7.33 26.29 -1.73
N LEU A 483 6.54 26.10 -2.80
CA LEU A 483 6.88 25.26 -3.96
C LEU A 483 6.80 25.98 -5.33
N PRO A 484 7.19 27.26 -5.48
CA PRO A 484 7.05 27.99 -6.75
C PRO A 484 7.82 27.38 -7.93
N SER A 485 8.92 26.67 -7.69
CA SER A 485 9.78 26.09 -8.75
C SER A 485 9.54 24.61 -9.05
N LEU A 486 8.58 23.97 -8.37
CA LEU A 486 8.33 22.53 -8.51
C LEU A 486 7.77 22.25 -9.91
N ALA A 487 8.58 21.61 -10.75
CA ALA A 487 8.28 21.41 -12.17
C ALA A 487 7.90 19.96 -12.50
N ASN A 488 8.49 18.99 -11.81
CA ASN A 488 8.34 17.57 -12.11
C ASN A 488 8.09 16.75 -10.84
N VAL A 489 7.00 15.98 -10.85
CA VAL A 489 6.84 14.83 -9.94
C VAL A 489 6.91 13.56 -10.76
N SER A 490 7.90 12.72 -10.44
CA SER A 490 8.19 11.45 -11.13
C SER A 490 8.06 10.28 -10.15
N SER A 491 7.69 9.09 -10.63
CA SER A 491 7.64 7.89 -9.79
C SER A 491 8.92 7.04 -9.88
N ALA A 492 9.36 6.47 -8.75
CA ALA A 492 10.33 5.35 -8.75
C ALA A 492 9.65 3.97 -8.83
N GLY A 493 8.32 3.92 -8.83
CA GLY A 493 7.53 2.68 -8.89
C GLY A 493 6.04 2.95 -8.90
N SER A 494 5.32 2.43 -7.91
CA SER A 494 3.86 2.58 -7.78
C SER A 494 3.40 3.46 -6.60
N GLY A 495 4.31 4.03 -5.81
CA GLY A 495 3.96 4.96 -4.73
C GLY A 495 3.41 6.29 -5.21
N THR A 496 3.07 7.16 -4.25
CA THR A 496 2.40 8.44 -4.54
C THR A 496 3.07 9.64 -3.89
N VAL A 497 2.86 10.82 -4.49
CA VAL A 497 3.12 12.10 -3.84
C VAL A 497 1.79 12.76 -3.53
N ARG A 498 1.55 13.11 -2.27
CA ARG A 498 0.29 13.68 -1.79
C ARG A 498 0.48 15.13 -1.38
N PHE A 499 -0.38 16.02 -1.87
CA PHE A 499 -0.48 17.39 -1.39
C PHE A 499 -1.74 17.52 -0.53
N ILE A 500 -1.55 17.63 0.79
CA ILE A 500 -2.61 17.62 1.78
C ILE A 500 -2.76 19.03 2.37
N ALA A 501 -3.90 19.67 2.11
CA ALA A 501 -4.23 21.00 2.62
C ALA A 501 -5.47 20.92 3.52
N GLN A 502 -5.24 20.97 4.84
CA GLN A 502 -6.24 20.61 5.85
C GLN A 502 -7.26 21.71 6.15
N ASP A 503 -6.92 22.97 5.87
CA ASP A 503 -7.82 24.12 5.96
C ASP A 503 -8.22 24.61 4.56
N ALA A 504 -9.34 25.33 4.47
CA ALA A 504 -9.79 25.96 3.23
C ALA A 504 -8.74 26.95 2.70
N THR A 505 -8.03 26.55 1.64
CA THR A 505 -6.82 27.23 1.17
C THR A 505 -6.71 27.20 -0.36
N SER A 506 -5.90 28.11 -0.91
CA SER A 506 -5.53 28.11 -2.32
C SER A 506 -4.13 27.51 -2.50
N LEU A 507 -4.04 26.29 -3.06
CA LEU A 507 -2.76 25.70 -3.46
C LEU A 507 -2.46 26.11 -4.91
N THR A 508 -1.30 26.74 -5.14
CA THR A 508 -0.83 27.08 -6.50
C THR A 508 0.57 26.51 -6.70
N LEU A 509 0.74 25.70 -7.74
CA LEU A 509 2.03 25.12 -8.14
C LEU A 509 2.36 25.64 -9.55
N PRO A 510 2.91 26.87 -9.66
CA PRO A 510 2.91 27.63 -10.92
C PRO A 510 3.87 27.08 -11.98
N ALA A 511 4.95 26.41 -11.57
CA ALA A 511 5.95 25.83 -12.46
C ALA A 511 5.70 24.34 -12.81
N LEU A 512 4.66 23.71 -12.24
CA LEU A 512 4.43 22.27 -12.39
C LEU A 512 4.01 21.96 -13.83
N ILE A 513 4.79 21.12 -14.52
CA ILE A 513 4.61 20.78 -15.95
C ILE A 513 4.16 19.32 -16.10
N SER A 514 4.78 18.42 -15.34
CA SER A 514 4.55 16.97 -15.41
C SER A 514 4.30 16.38 -14.02
N MET A 515 3.29 15.51 -13.94
CA MET A 515 2.86 14.83 -12.73
C MET A 515 2.60 13.36 -13.02
N ASP A 516 3.39 12.47 -12.44
CA ASP A 516 3.10 11.05 -12.36
C ASP A 516 2.75 10.65 -10.92
N ARG A 517 1.64 9.92 -10.73
CA ARG A 517 1.19 9.37 -9.43
C ARG A 517 1.01 10.39 -8.30
N VAL A 518 0.51 11.57 -8.66
CA VAL A 518 0.18 12.63 -7.70
C VAL A 518 -1.26 12.49 -7.18
N VAL A 519 -1.47 12.84 -5.92
CA VAL A 519 -2.78 12.98 -5.27
C VAL A 519 -2.89 14.37 -4.64
N PHE A 520 -4.04 15.02 -4.79
CA PHE A 520 -4.37 16.25 -4.06
C PHE A 520 -5.51 15.97 -3.09
N ASP A 521 -5.30 16.26 -1.80
CA ASP A 521 -6.29 16.09 -0.74
C ASP A 521 -6.53 17.48 -0.10
N LEU A 522 -7.51 18.20 -0.61
CA LEU A 522 -7.78 19.59 -0.23
C LEU A 522 -9.12 19.70 0.50
N ALA A 523 -9.18 20.53 1.55
CA ALA A 523 -10.40 20.77 2.30
C ALA A 523 -11.55 21.35 1.42
N PRO A 524 -12.83 21.16 1.79
CA PRO A 524 -13.96 21.80 1.13
C PRO A 524 -13.78 23.31 0.91
N GLY A 525 -14.22 23.82 -0.24
CA GLY A 525 -14.05 25.21 -0.66
C GLY A 525 -12.63 25.60 -1.11
N SER A 526 -11.65 24.70 -1.05
CA SER A 526 -10.27 24.97 -1.50
C SER A 526 -10.14 25.06 -3.03
N SER A 527 -9.08 25.74 -3.48
CA SER A 527 -8.77 25.88 -4.91
C SER A 527 -7.36 25.39 -5.26
N LEU A 528 -7.23 24.49 -6.23
CA LEU A 528 -5.96 24.09 -6.84
C LEU A 528 -5.74 24.86 -8.16
N THR A 529 -4.57 25.47 -8.32
CA THR A 529 -4.16 26.10 -9.60
C THR A 529 -2.82 25.52 -10.05
N ILE A 530 -2.83 24.79 -11.16
CA ILE A 530 -1.69 24.12 -11.79
C ILE A 530 -1.56 24.57 -13.26
N PRO A 531 -1.17 25.83 -13.50
CA PRO A 531 -1.40 26.51 -14.78
C PRO A 531 -0.50 26.00 -15.92
N ALA A 532 0.69 25.50 -15.59
CA ALA A 532 1.70 25.04 -16.54
C ALA A 532 1.64 23.53 -16.86
N VAL A 533 0.77 22.76 -16.18
CA VAL A 533 0.71 21.30 -16.38
C VAL A 533 0.18 21.02 -17.77
N THR A 534 0.97 20.32 -18.60
CA THR A 534 0.58 19.95 -19.96
C THR A 534 0.08 18.51 -20.06
N ALA A 535 0.56 17.63 -19.18
CA ALA A 535 0.18 16.23 -19.13
C ALA A 535 0.18 15.68 -17.69
N ILE A 536 -0.74 14.76 -17.41
CA ILE A 536 -0.83 14.05 -16.13
C ILE A 536 -0.93 12.54 -16.40
N SER A 537 -0.16 11.73 -15.67
CA SER A 537 -0.21 10.27 -15.72
C SER A 537 -0.51 9.64 -14.37
N ASN A 538 -1.31 8.57 -14.35
CA ASN A 538 -1.53 7.68 -13.20
C ASN A 538 -1.96 8.37 -11.88
N ALA A 539 -2.59 9.55 -11.97
CA ALA A 539 -2.86 10.42 -10.84
C ALA A 539 -4.31 10.31 -10.33
N THR A 540 -4.56 10.75 -9.10
CA THR A 540 -5.93 10.95 -8.59
C THR A 540 -6.17 12.43 -8.35
N LEU A 541 -7.19 12.99 -9.01
CA LEU A 541 -7.55 14.39 -8.92
C LEU A 541 -8.86 14.53 -8.13
N ASN A 542 -8.74 14.76 -6.82
CA ASN A 542 -9.89 15.02 -5.97
C ASN A 542 -10.31 16.49 -6.12
N VAL A 543 -11.48 16.73 -6.70
CA VAL A 543 -12.12 18.05 -6.78
C VAL A 543 -12.91 18.28 -5.48
N PRO A 544 -12.58 19.29 -4.66
CA PRO A 544 -13.23 19.47 -3.36
C PRO A 544 -14.69 19.90 -3.48
N VAL A 545 -15.49 19.59 -2.45
CA VAL A 545 -16.87 20.07 -2.31
C VAL A 545 -16.89 21.60 -2.36
N SER A 546 -17.69 22.18 -3.24
CA SER A 546 -17.75 23.64 -3.50
C SER A 546 -16.37 24.29 -3.79
N GLY A 547 -15.38 23.50 -4.19
CA GLY A 547 -14.01 23.93 -4.50
C GLY A 547 -13.71 23.90 -5.99
N SER A 548 -12.46 24.20 -6.36
CA SER A 548 -12.06 24.25 -7.77
C SER A 548 -10.68 23.67 -8.05
N VAL A 549 -10.52 23.09 -9.23
CA VAL A 549 -9.23 22.67 -9.79
C VAL A 549 -9.08 23.33 -11.16
N THR A 550 -7.97 24.05 -11.36
CA THR A 550 -7.71 24.82 -12.58
C THR A 550 -6.37 24.41 -13.20
N ALA A 551 -6.43 23.87 -14.41
CA ALA A 551 -5.30 23.33 -15.17
C ALA A 551 -5.35 23.83 -16.63
N TRP A 552 -5.07 25.13 -16.84
CA TRP A 552 -5.29 25.79 -18.14
C TRP A 552 -4.59 25.13 -19.33
N SER A 553 -3.37 24.64 -19.13
CA SER A 553 -2.53 24.07 -20.20
C SER A 553 -2.65 22.55 -20.36
N LEU A 554 -3.49 21.89 -19.56
CA LEU A 554 -3.58 20.42 -19.53
C LEU A 554 -4.16 19.91 -20.85
N GLY A 555 -3.32 19.34 -21.71
CA GLY A 555 -3.72 18.81 -23.01
C GLY A 555 -4.09 17.33 -22.99
N SER A 556 -3.43 16.55 -22.12
CA SER A 556 -3.61 15.09 -22.01
C SER A 556 -3.65 14.59 -20.57
N ALA A 557 -4.59 13.70 -20.27
CA ALA A 557 -4.66 12.94 -19.03
C ALA A 557 -4.68 11.44 -19.38
N ASP A 558 -3.75 10.66 -18.84
CA ASP A 558 -3.69 9.21 -19.03
C ASP A 558 -3.67 8.46 -17.70
N GLY A 559 -4.53 7.46 -17.53
CA GLY A 559 -4.63 6.70 -16.28
C GLY A 559 -5.10 7.54 -15.07
N VAL A 560 -5.80 8.66 -15.30
CA VAL A 560 -6.21 9.61 -14.25
C VAL A 560 -7.59 9.26 -13.70
N ASN A 561 -7.74 9.26 -12.38
CA ASN A 561 -9.03 9.14 -11.69
C ASN A 561 -9.48 10.52 -11.19
N VAL A 562 -10.51 11.10 -11.81
CA VAL A 562 -11.14 12.36 -11.37
C VAL A 562 -12.29 12.02 -10.42
N VAL A 563 -12.20 12.52 -9.18
CA VAL A 563 -13.16 12.24 -8.11
C VAL A 563 -13.70 13.58 -7.60
N PHE A 564 -15.00 13.79 -7.68
CA PHE A 564 -15.65 14.93 -7.01
C PHE A 564 -16.05 14.50 -5.59
N ALA A 565 -15.58 15.23 -4.57
CA ALA A 565 -15.78 14.85 -3.17
C ALA A 565 -17.22 15.08 -2.65
N GLY A 566 -18.10 15.62 -3.48
CA GLY A 566 -19.49 15.98 -3.16
C GLY A 566 -20.11 16.77 -4.32
N SER A 567 -20.92 17.79 -4.01
CA SER A 567 -21.50 18.70 -5.01
C SER A 567 -20.66 19.96 -5.24
N ASP A 568 -21.01 20.67 -6.31
CA ASP A 568 -20.55 22.03 -6.62
C ASP A 568 -19.03 22.19 -6.83
N GLY A 569 -18.31 21.08 -7.05
CA GLY A 569 -16.89 21.08 -7.40
C GLY A 569 -16.69 21.44 -8.87
N VAL A 570 -15.66 22.23 -9.17
CA VAL A 570 -15.38 22.72 -10.54
C VAL A 570 -14.00 22.28 -11.01
N LEU A 571 -13.91 21.44 -12.04
CA LEU A 571 -12.68 21.14 -12.77
C LEU A 571 -12.63 21.96 -14.07
N THR A 572 -11.61 22.79 -14.23
CA THR A 572 -11.39 23.64 -15.42
C THR A 572 -10.07 23.30 -16.09
N ALA A 573 -10.15 22.62 -17.24
CA ALA A 573 -9.02 22.15 -18.05
C ALA A 573 -9.27 22.46 -19.54
N PRO A 574 -9.33 23.75 -19.95
CA PRO A 574 -9.79 24.17 -21.27
C PRO A 574 -8.92 23.70 -22.45
N ALA A 575 -7.67 23.25 -22.22
CA ALA A 575 -6.82 22.67 -23.26
C ALA A 575 -7.02 21.14 -23.45
N LEU A 576 -7.78 20.48 -22.57
CA LEU A 576 -7.84 19.01 -22.49
C LEU A 576 -8.59 18.44 -23.68
N THR A 577 -7.87 17.67 -24.51
CA THR A 577 -8.42 17.01 -25.70
C THR A 577 -8.16 15.50 -25.71
N SER A 578 -7.23 15.00 -24.90
CA SER A 578 -6.96 13.56 -24.75
C SER A 578 -7.19 13.13 -23.30
N PHE A 579 -8.15 12.23 -23.08
CA PHE A 579 -8.49 11.69 -21.76
C PHE A 579 -8.52 10.16 -21.91
N THR A 580 -7.37 9.50 -21.75
CA THR A 580 -7.19 8.07 -22.03
C THR A 580 -7.00 7.25 -20.76
N SER A 581 -7.41 5.98 -20.75
CA SER A 581 -7.26 5.05 -19.62
C SER A 581 -7.82 5.58 -18.29
N SER A 582 -8.65 6.63 -18.34
CA SER A 582 -8.99 7.52 -17.24
C SER A 582 -10.44 7.34 -16.79
N ARG A 583 -10.82 7.92 -15.67
CA ARG A 583 -12.17 7.82 -15.11
C ARG A 583 -12.66 9.17 -14.62
N ILE A 584 -13.91 9.50 -14.90
CA ILE A 584 -14.61 10.65 -14.34
C ILE A 584 -16.04 10.28 -13.96
N GLU A 585 -16.49 10.76 -12.81
CA GLU A 585 -17.87 10.67 -12.34
C GLU A 585 -18.40 12.08 -12.05
N LEU A 586 -19.53 12.44 -12.63
CA LEU A 586 -20.15 13.75 -12.47
C LEU A 586 -21.53 13.61 -11.83
N GLY A 587 -21.65 13.99 -10.56
CA GLY A 587 -22.93 14.13 -9.86
C GLY A 587 -23.48 15.56 -9.91
N ALA A 588 -24.64 15.78 -9.28
CA ALA A 588 -25.34 17.07 -9.22
C ALA A 588 -24.42 18.27 -8.86
N GLY A 589 -24.58 19.38 -9.59
CA GLY A 589 -23.85 20.64 -9.35
C GLY A 589 -22.37 20.63 -9.74
N ASN A 590 -21.75 19.48 -9.97
CA ASN A 590 -20.35 19.41 -10.38
C ASN A 590 -20.16 19.85 -11.84
N VAL A 591 -19.06 20.54 -12.10
CA VAL A 591 -18.77 21.15 -13.41
C VAL A 591 -17.42 20.64 -13.92
N PHE A 592 -17.40 20.17 -15.17
CA PHE A 592 -16.19 19.80 -15.90
C PHE A 592 -16.06 20.65 -17.17
N ASN A 593 -15.25 21.71 -17.08
CA ASN A 593 -14.96 22.63 -18.17
C ASN A 593 -13.68 22.18 -18.90
N SER A 594 -13.80 21.19 -19.80
CA SER A 594 -12.73 20.80 -20.72
C SER A 594 -12.89 21.46 -22.10
N SER A 595 -11.87 21.32 -22.96
CA SER A 595 -12.16 21.32 -24.41
C SER A 595 -12.99 20.09 -24.77
N LEU A 596 -13.55 20.07 -25.97
CA LEU A 596 -14.18 18.85 -26.48
C LEU A 596 -13.10 17.76 -26.64
N LEU A 597 -13.30 16.63 -25.97
CA LEU A 597 -12.37 15.50 -25.94
C LEU A 597 -12.32 14.85 -27.31
N ALA A 598 -11.15 14.88 -27.95
CA ALA A 598 -10.86 14.27 -29.23
C ALA A 598 -10.52 12.77 -29.11
N ASN A 599 -9.86 12.37 -28.01
CA ASN A 599 -9.45 10.99 -27.73
C ASN A 599 -9.91 10.56 -26.34
N ILE A 600 -10.64 9.44 -26.28
CA ILE A 600 -11.20 8.87 -25.04
C ILE A 600 -10.89 7.37 -24.87
N ALA A 601 -9.84 6.87 -25.52
CA ALA A 601 -9.46 5.45 -25.52
C ALA A 601 -9.28 4.89 -24.10
N ASN A 602 -9.93 3.75 -23.81
CA ASN A 602 -9.93 3.04 -22.53
C ASN A 602 -10.47 3.85 -21.33
N SER A 603 -11.14 4.99 -21.57
CA SER A 603 -11.69 5.81 -20.49
C SER A 603 -13.12 5.45 -20.12
N ARG A 604 -13.50 5.81 -18.90
CA ARG A 604 -14.77 5.48 -18.26
C ARG A 604 -15.49 6.76 -17.79
N PHE A 605 -16.77 6.85 -18.10
CA PHE A 605 -17.59 8.03 -17.84
C PHE A 605 -18.86 7.65 -17.10
N ALA A 606 -19.11 8.26 -15.95
CA ALA A 606 -20.38 8.15 -15.23
C ALA A 606 -20.99 9.53 -14.97
N VAL A 607 -22.31 9.61 -15.06
CA VAL A 607 -23.11 10.78 -14.68
C VAL A 607 -24.26 10.37 -13.75
N SER A 608 -24.47 11.12 -12.67
CA SER A 608 -25.54 10.87 -11.69
C SER A 608 -26.33 12.14 -11.36
N ASP A 609 -27.50 11.97 -10.73
CA ASP A 609 -28.23 13.03 -10.02
C ASP A 609 -28.51 14.28 -10.88
N GLY A 610 -28.95 14.07 -12.12
CA GLY A 610 -29.29 15.13 -13.07
C GLY A 610 -28.09 15.80 -13.78
N ALA A 611 -26.86 15.33 -13.55
CA ALA A 611 -25.69 15.82 -14.28
C ALA A 611 -25.81 15.57 -15.80
N THR A 612 -25.19 16.44 -16.60
CA THR A 612 -25.12 16.27 -18.06
C THR A 612 -23.66 16.32 -18.51
N PHE A 613 -23.24 15.33 -19.30
CA PHE A 613 -21.96 15.34 -20.01
C PHE A 613 -22.21 15.35 -21.51
N ALA A 614 -21.70 16.35 -22.21
CA ALA A 614 -21.71 16.47 -23.68
C ALA A 614 -20.34 16.94 -24.16
N GLY A 615 -19.29 16.25 -23.70
CA GLY A 615 -17.91 16.71 -23.79
C GLY A 615 -17.07 16.12 -24.93
N LEU A 616 -17.64 15.39 -25.89
CA LEU A 616 -16.89 14.79 -27.01
C LEU A 616 -16.78 15.73 -28.22
N ALA A 617 -15.65 15.67 -28.92
CA ALA A 617 -15.48 16.40 -30.17
C ALA A 617 -16.26 15.72 -31.32
N PRO A 618 -16.78 16.47 -32.31
CA PRO A 618 -17.39 15.88 -33.51
C PRO A 618 -16.45 14.97 -34.31
N THR A 619 -15.13 15.07 -34.10
CA THR A 619 -14.10 14.21 -34.69
C THR A 619 -13.88 12.90 -33.93
N THR A 620 -14.47 12.72 -32.75
CA THR A 620 -14.34 11.52 -31.92
C THR A 620 -15.35 10.48 -32.37
N THR A 621 -15.07 9.89 -33.54
CA THR A 621 -15.97 8.93 -34.19
C THR A 621 -15.79 7.50 -33.69
N SER A 622 -14.80 7.22 -32.85
CA SER A 622 -14.58 5.89 -32.28
C SER A 622 -14.17 5.92 -30.81
N TYR A 623 -14.62 4.91 -30.09
CA TYR A 623 -14.18 4.56 -28.75
C TYR A 623 -13.54 3.18 -28.78
N THR A 624 -12.53 2.95 -27.94
CA THR A 624 -11.95 1.61 -27.73
C THR A 624 -11.85 1.32 -26.25
N SER A 625 -12.11 0.08 -25.84
CA SER A 625 -11.83 -0.45 -24.50
C SER A 625 -10.82 -1.60 -24.51
N THR A 626 -10.08 -1.79 -25.61
CA THR A 626 -9.20 -2.97 -25.78
C THR A 626 -8.06 -3.07 -24.75
N GLY A 627 -7.69 -1.95 -24.11
CA GLY A 627 -6.68 -1.90 -23.04
C GLY A 627 -7.22 -2.16 -21.63
N LEU A 628 -8.53 -2.41 -21.44
CA LEU A 628 -9.14 -2.69 -20.13
C LEU A 628 -9.23 -4.20 -19.83
N ASN A 629 -8.16 -4.96 -20.15
CA ASN A 629 -8.14 -6.42 -20.18
C ASN A 629 -7.82 -7.08 -18.80
N GLY A 630 -8.60 -6.73 -17.78
CA GLY A 630 -8.50 -7.33 -16.43
C GLY A 630 -8.78 -8.83 -16.39
N CYS A 631 -8.46 -9.50 -15.28
CA CYS A 631 -8.48 -10.98 -15.24
C CYS A 631 -9.86 -11.64 -15.15
N CYS A 632 -10.88 -10.91 -14.70
CA CYS A 632 -12.30 -11.25 -14.71
C CYS A 632 -13.12 -10.10 -14.11
N GLY A 633 -14.45 -10.19 -14.17
CA GLY A 633 -15.37 -9.28 -13.48
C GLY A 633 -16.05 -8.29 -14.40
N THR A 634 -16.50 -7.15 -13.88
CA THR A 634 -17.23 -6.13 -14.64
C THR A 634 -16.48 -4.80 -14.65
N VAL A 635 -16.25 -4.27 -15.85
CA VAL A 635 -15.71 -2.93 -16.11
C VAL A 635 -16.85 -2.06 -16.62
N GLU A 636 -17.30 -1.12 -15.80
CA GLU A 636 -18.27 -0.11 -16.23
C GLU A 636 -17.57 0.88 -17.17
N LEU A 637 -18.01 0.94 -18.43
CA LEU A 637 -17.49 1.86 -19.44
C LEU A 637 -18.23 3.19 -19.38
N PHE A 638 -19.56 3.13 -19.52
CA PHE A 638 -20.46 4.28 -19.58
C PHE A 638 -21.64 4.05 -18.64
N LYS A 639 -21.96 5.05 -17.80
CA LYS A 639 -23.03 4.94 -16.81
C LYS A 639 -23.84 6.22 -16.70
N ALA A 640 -25.18 6.12 -16.67
CA ALA A 640 -26.07 7.23 -16.39
C ALA A 640 -27.13 6.85 -15.36
N SER A 641 -27.27 7.64 -14.28
CA SER A 641 -28.26 7.43 -13.22
C SER A 641 -28.96 8.71 -12.74
N GLY A 642 -30.19 8.58 -12.22
CA GLY A 642 -30.87 9.68 -11.52
C GLY A 642 -31.23 10.85 -12.43
N ALA A 643 -31.91 10.59 -13.56
CA ALA A 643 -32.27 11.59 -14.58
C ALA A 643 -31.09 12.37 -15.22
N SER A 644 -29.87 11.83 -15.15
CA SER A 644 -28.69 12.38 -15.82
C SER A 644 -28.64 12.07 -17.33
N VAL A 645 -27.82 12.81 -18.07
CA VAL A 645 -27.62 12.62 -19.53
C VAL A 645 -26.13 12.45 -19.85
N LEU A 646 -25.77 11.31 -20.44
CA LEU A 646 -24.46 11.02 -20.99
C LEU A 646 -24.53 11.07 -22.52
N ASP A 647 -24.18 12.21 -23.10
CA ASP A 647 -24.16 12.41 -24.56
C ASP A 647 -22.79 12.04 -25.14
N LEU A 648 -22.78 10.91 -25.85
CA LEU A 648 -21.64 10.36 -26.57
C LEU A 648 -21.96 10.24 -28.07
N SER A 649 -22.94 11.01 -28.56
CA SER A 649 -23.40 10.96 -29.96
C SER A 649 -22.36 11.18 -31.05
N PRO A 650 -21.18 11.81 -30.84
CA PRO A 650 -20.14 11.80 -31.88
C PRO A 650 -19.59 10.41 -32.24
N LEU A 651 -19.75 9.41 -31.37
CA LEU A 651 -19.28 8.04 -31.62
C LEU A 651 -20.06 7.36 -32.75
N ALA A 652 -19.34 6.86 -33.74
CA ALA A 652 -19.84 5.99 -34.80
C ALA A 652 -19.46 4.50 -34.61
N HIS A 653 -18.43 4.22 -33.81
CA HIS A 653 -17.94 2.86 -33.58
C HIS A 653 -17.49 2.62 -32.12
N ILE A 654 -17.91 1.49 -31.55
CA ILE A 654 -17.45 1.00 -30.24
C ILE A 654 -16.57 -0.24 -30.46
N ASN A 655 -15.27 -0.09 -30.27
CA ASN A 655 -14.33 -1.20 -30.30
C ASN A 655 -14.18 -1.80 -28.90
N ALA A 656 -14.97 -2.84 -28.62
CA ALA A 656 -14.86 -3.66 -27.41
C ALA A 656 -14.20 -5.02 -27.71
N ALA A 657 -13.34 -5.12 -28.73
CA ALA A 657 -12.55 -6.31 -29.05
C ALA A 657 -11.36 -6.49 -28.08
N PHE A 658 -11.63 -6.43 -26.77
CA PHE A 658 -10.64 -6.74 -25.76
C PHE A 658 -10.30 -8.23 -25.76
N HIS A 659 -9.09 -8.54 -25.27
CA HIS A 659 -8.58 -9.89 -25.14
C HIS A 659 -7.84 -9.99 -23.81
N ASP A 660 -8.49 -10.58 -22.82
CA ASP A 660 -7.86 -10.98 -21.58
C ASP A 660 -6.98 -12.23 -21.81
N VAL A 661 -6.07 -12.54 -20.88
CA VAL A 661 -5.19 -13.73 -20.94
C VAL A 661 -5.60 -14.84 -19.98
N ASN A 662 -6.78 -14.76 -19.35
CA ASN A 662 -7.21 -15.64 -18.26
C ASN A 662 -8.45 -16.44 -18.67
N SER A 663 -8.81 -17.49 -17.93
CA SER A 663 -10.03 -18.27 -18.21
C SER A 663 -11.28 -17.72 -17.49
N GLY A 664 -11.24 -16.45 -17.06
CA GLY A 664 -12.34 -15.77 -16.42
C GLY A 664 -13.32 -15.19 -17.43
N VAL A 665 -14.50 -14.79 -16.97
CA VAL A 665 -15.42 -13.98 -17.79
C VAL A 665 -15.17 -12.52 -17.44
N LEU A 666 -14.71 -11.74 -18.43
CA LEU A 666 -14.63 -10.28 -18.36
C LEU A 666 -15.86 -9.67 -19.06
N VAL A 667 -16.44 -8.67 -18.42
CA VAL A 667 -17.69 -8.02 -18.82
C VAL A 667 -17.45 -6.53 -18.96
N HIS A 668 -17.65 -5.96 -20.14
CA HIS A 668 -17.69 -4.52 -20.32
C HIS A 668 -19.14 -4.05 -20.32
N ARG A 669 -19.49 -3.13 -19.42
CA ARG A 669 -20.89 -2.71 -19.21
C ARG A 669 -21.14 -1.27 -19.65
N ILE A 670 -22.22 -1.07 -20.40
CA ILE A 670 -22.83 0.22 -20.68
C ILE A 670 -24.21 0.19 -20.00
N GLU A 671 -24.47 1.09 -19.05
CA GLU A 671 -25.67 1.01 -18.21
C GLU A 671 -26.36 2.37 -17.99
N ALA A 672 -27.64 2.44 -18.35
CA ALA A 672 -28.52 3.52 -17.94
C ALA A 672 -29.50 2.99 -16.89
N LEU A 673 -29.62 3.66 -15.75
CA LEU A 673 -30.53 3.31 -14.67
C LEU A 673 -31.28 4.53 -14.09
N ALA A 674 -32.37 4.30 -13.37
CA ALA A 674 -33.07 5.33 -12.57
C ALA A 674 -33.34 6.65 -13.30
N GLY A 675 -33.93 6.60 -14.51
CA GLY A 675 -34.19 7.78 -15.34
C GLY A 675 -33.01 8.30 -16.15
N GLY A 676 -31.80 7.75 -15.98
CA GLY A 676 -30.61 8.16 -16.74
C GLY A 676 -30.76 7.91 -18.25
N THR A 677 -30.08 8.73 -19.05
CA THR A 677 -30.05 8.60 -20.51
C THR A 677 -28.62 8.48 -21.01
N ILE A 678 -28.32 7.46 -21.83
CA ILE A 678 -27.08 7.36 -22.60
C ILE A 678 -27.42 7.54 -24.08
N ASN A 679 -26.86 8.58 -24.70
CA ASN A 679 -27.01 8.84 -26.13
C ASN A 679 -25.79 8.34 -26.90
N LEU A 680 -25.98 7.27 -27.67
CA LEU A 680 -25.00 6.68 -28.60
C LEU A 680 -25.61 6.63 -30.02
N SER A 681 -26.51 7.57 -30.34
CA SER A 681 -27.41 7.47 -31.50
C SER A 681 -26.73 7.25 -32.84
N ASN A 682 -25.48 7.70 -33.01
CA ASN A 682 -24.75 7.60 -34.27
C ASN A 682 -23.85 6.36 -34.37
N VAL A 683 -23.79 5.51 -33.34
CA VAL A 683 -23.00 4.27 -33.37
C VAL A 683 -23.62 3.31 -34.38
N THR A 684 -22.88 3.02 -35.46
CA THR A 684 -23.30 2.09 -36.52
C THR A 684 -22.75 0.68 -36.32
N SER A 685 -21.69 0.51 -35.53
CA SER A 685 -21.05 -0.79 -35.33
C SER A 685 -20.42 -0.99 -33.95
N ILE A 686 -20.49 -2.22 -33.46
CA ILE A 686 -19.83 -2.69 -32.25
C ILE A 686 -18.90 -3.87 -32.62
N SER A 687 -17.65 -3.81 -32.17
CA SER A 687 -16.78 -5.00 -32.15
C SER A 687 -16.88 -5.67 -30.79
N SER A 688 -17.45 -6.88 -30.75
CA SER A 688 -17.52 -7.78 -29.59
C SER A 688 -16.12 -8.24 -29.15
N PRO A 689 -15.99 -8.80 -27.93
CA PRO A 689 -14.71 -9.31 -27.42
C PRO A 689 -14.12 -10.41 -28.29
N VAL A 690 -12.80 -10.63 -28.19
CA VAL A 690 -12.07 -11.64 -29.01
C VAL A 690 -12.30 -13.07 -28.51
N ARG A 691 -12.77 -13.24 -27.27
CA ARG A 691 -12.94 -14.53 -26.61
C ARG A 691 -14.41 -14.83 -26.36
N ALA A 692 -14.82 -16.09 -26.47
CA ALA A 692 -16.24 -16.48 -26.52
C ALA A 692 -16.92 -16.48 -25.14
N GLU A 693 -16.12 -16.59 -24.08
CA GLU A 693 -16.51 -16.47 -22.67
C GLU A 693 -16.77 -15.01 -22.25
N ASP A 694 -16.09 -14.06 -22.88
CA ASP A 694 -16.19 -12.63 -22.61
C ASP A 694 -17.41 -11.99 -23.26
N ARG A 695 -17.87 -10.86 -22.71
CA ARG A 695 -19.03 -10.15 -23.24
C ARG A 695 -19.08 -8.65 -23.03
N VAL A 696 -19.91 -8.00 -23.83
CA VAL A 696 -20.38 -6.62 -23.62
C VAL A 696 -21.85 -6.68 -23.19
N ASP A 697 -22.17 -6.11 -22.03
CA ASP A 697 -23.55 -6.00 -21.52
C ASP A 697 -24.03 -4.53 -21.68
N ILE A 698 -25.09 -4.31 -22.45
CA ILE A 698 -25.75 -3.02 -22.67
C ILE A 698 -27.11 -3.07 -21.97
N VAL A 699 -27.30 -2.26 -20.93
CA VAL A 699 -28.39 -2.42 -19.95
C VAL A 699 -29.20 -1.14 -19.77
N ALA A 700 -30.49 -1.18 -20.11
CA ALA A 700 -31.46 -0.14 -19.80
C ALA A 700 -32.39 -0.62 -18.67
N ASN A 701 -32.22 -0.07 -17.47
CA ASN A 701 -32.91 -0.45 -16.23
C ASN A 701 -33.69 0.75 -15.62
N THR A 702 -34.82 0.54 -14.92
CA THR A 702 -35.49 1.55 -14.06
C THR A 702 -35.77 2.89 -14.78
N ASN A 703 -36.72 2.88 -15.72
CA ASN A 703 -37.19 4.07 -16.46
C ASN A 703 -36.06 4.84 -17.20
N SER A 704 -34.97 4.17 -17.57
CA SER A 704 -33.84 4.78 -18.27
C SER A 704 -33.96 4.67 -19.79
N THR A 705 -33.06 5.32 -20.54
CA THR A 705 -32.96 5.19 -21.99
C THR A 705 -31.53 4.98 -22.46
N ILE A 706 -31.32 4.01 -23.36
CA ILE A 706 -30.11 3.92 -24.19
C ILE A 706 -30.54 4.05 -25.66
N ASP A 707 -29.96 5.02 -26.36
CA ASP A 707 -30.20 5.25 -27.79
C ASP A 707 -29.01 4.77 -28.62
N LEU A 708 -29.21 3.70 -29.40
CA LEU A 708 -28.30 3.14 -30.39
C LEU A 708 -29.01 3.06 -31.75
N GLY A 709 -29.91 4.02 -32.05
CA GLY A 709 -30.85 3.97 -33.18
C GLY A 709 -30.27 3.85 -34.59
N ASN A 710 -28.96 4.00 -34.78
CA ASN A 710 -28.27 3.74 -36.06
C ASN A 710 -27.40 2.46 -36.06
N LEU A 711 -27.44 1.63 -35.01
CA LEU A 711 -26.65 0.39 -34.94
C LEU A 711 -27.06 -0.59 -36.04
N GLN A 712 -26.09 -0.98 -36.89
CA GLN A 712 -26.29 -1.83 -38.06
C GLN A 712 -25.55 -3.17 -37.99
N SER A 713 -24.42 -3.23 -37.27
CA SER A 713 -23.57 -4.43 -37.25
C SER A 713 -22.91 -4.68 -35.90
N ILE A 714 -22.87 -5.97 -35.53
CA ILE A 714 -22.09 -6.50 -34.41
C ILE A 714 -21.13 -7.53 -35.00
N THR A 715 -19.86 -7.43 -34.65
CA THR A 715 -18.78 -8.28 -35.22
C THR A 715 -17.86 -8.81 -34.13
N GLY A 716 -17.50 -10.09 -34.16
CA GLY A 716 -16.60 -10.72 -33.19
C GLY A 716 -17.11 -12.06 -32.69
N THR A 717 -16.42 -12.62 -31.69
CA THR A 717 -16.60 -14.00 -31.20
C THR A 717 -17.17 -14.04 -29.77
N GLY A 718 -16.87 -13.03 -28.96
CA GLY A 718 -17.51 -12.78 -27.67
C GLY A 718 -18.97 -12.36 -27.81
N LEU A 719 -19.71 -12.46 -26.71
CA LEU A 719 -21.15 -12.16 -26.69
C LEU A 719 -21.39 -10.65 -26.62
N THR A 720 -22.31 -10.11 -27.41
CA THR A 720 -22.93 -8.80 -27.11
C THR A 720 -24.34 -9.04 -26.60
N ARG A 721 -24.68 -8.50 -25.43
CA ARG A 721 -25.97 -8.69 -24.77
C ARG A 721 -26.66 -7.36 -24.54
N PHE A 722 -27.91 -7.29 -24.96
CA PHE A 722 -28.85 -6.21 -24.69
C PHE A 722 -29.84 -6.66 -23.62
N ILE A 723 -29.91 -5.92 -22.52
CA ILE A 723 -30.80 -6.18 -21.39
C ILE A 723 -31.71 -4.96 -21.20
N VAL A 724 -33.01 -5.20 -21.10
CA VAL A 724 -34.02 -4.16 -20.86
C VAL A 724 -34.89 -4.60 -19.70
N GLU A 725 -34.98 -3.77 -18.66
CA GLU A 725 -35.67 -4.11 -17.41
C GLU A 725 -36.32 -2.89 -16.75
N SER A 726 -37.45 -3.11 -16.09
CA SER A 726 -38.13 -2.16 -15.21
C SER A 726 -38.35 -0.77 -15.82
N GLN A 727 -39.17 -0.69 -16.87
CA GLN A 727 -39.44 0.54 -17.65
C GLN A 727 -38.24 1.07 -18.45
N GLY A 728 -37.13 0.33 -18.52
CA GLY A 728 -36.03 0.65 -19.43
C GLY A 728 -36.47 0.68 -20.89
N LEU A 729 -35.91 1.63 -21.64
CA LEU A 729 -36.06 1.76 -23.08
C LEU A 729 -34.70 1.61 -23.77
N LEU A 730 -34.62 0.69 -24.72
CA LEU A 730 -33.47 0.54 -25.61
C LEU A 730 -33.93 0.71 -27.06
N LYS A 731 -33.21 1.53 -27.84
CA LYS A 731 -33.45 1.69 -29.28
C LYS A 731 -32.23 1.18 -30.06
N LEU A 732 -32.42 0.33 -31.07
CA LEU A 732 -31.38 -0.06 -32.03
C LEU A 732 -31.82 0.29 -33.46
N GLY A 733 -30.90 0.19 -34.43
CA GLY A 733 -31.15 0.49 -35.84
C GLY A 733 -31.72 -0.68 -36.64
N ASP A 734 -31.07 -0.97 -37.78
CA ASP A 734 -31.40 -2.04 -38.72
C ASP A 734 -30.33 -3.14 -38.63
N LEU A 735 -30.62 -4.22 -37.89
CA LEU A 735 -29.62 -5.16 -37.42
C LEU A 735 -29.71 -6.51 -38.16
N SER A 736 -29.04 -6.54 -39.31
CA SER A 736 -28.99 -7.71 -40.20
C SER A 736 -27.93 -8.77 -39.83
N SER A 737 -26.99 -8.44 -38.94
CA SER A 737 -25.96 -9.35 -38.42
C SER A 737 -25.95 -9.36 -36.89
N THR A 738 -26.40 -10.47 -36.31
CA THR A 738 -26.56 -10.69 -34.86
C THR A 738 -25.84 -11.93 -34.34
N GLN A 739 -24.80 -12.41 -35.05
CA GLN A 739 -23.97 -13.51 -34.54
C GLN A 739 -23.52 -13.22 -33.10
N ARG A 740 -23.55 -14.23 -32.23
CA ARG A 740 -23.17 -14.09 -30.82
C ARG A 740 -23.89 -12.92 -30.10
N THR A 741 -25.15 -12.65 -30.44
CA THR A 741 -25.94 -11.57 -29.83
C THR A 741 -27.09 -12.10 -28.97
N SER A 742 -27.39 -11.43 -27.86
CA SER A 742 -28.47 -11.82 -26.94
C SER A 742 -29.35 -10.63 -26.59
N PHE A 743 -30.67 -10.80 -26.68
CA PHE A 743 -31.68 -9.81 -26.31
C PHE A 743 -32.53 -10.36 -25.16
N SER A 744 -32.64 -9.60 -24.07
CA SER A 744 -33.40 -10.00 -22.89
C SER A 744 -34.25 -8.84 -22.38
N LEU A 745 -35.57 -8.97 -22.50
CA LEU A 745 -36.56 -8.07 -21.94
C LEU A 745 -37.17 -8.78 -20.72
N THR A 746 -36.87 -8.31 -19.51
CA THR A 746 -37.03 -9.13 -18.29
C THR A 746 -38.35 -8.93 -17.54
N ASP A 747 -39.13 -7.87 -17.83
CA ASP A 747 -40.47 -7.68 -17.25
C ASP A 747 -41.45 -6.97 -18.20
N VAL A 748 -42.73 -6.91 -17.78
CA VAL A 748 -43.88 -6.35 -18.51
C VAL A 748 -43.71 -4.89 -18.97
N SER A 749 -42.71 -4.17 -18.42
CA SER A 749 -42.46 -2.76 -18.72
C SER A 749 -41.20 -2.53 -19.55
N SER A 750 -40.41 -3.57 -19.83
CA SER A 750 -39.27 -3.53 -20.74
C SER A 750 -39.71 -3.23 -22.19
N ARG A 751 -39.07 -2.25 -22.83
CA ARG A 751 -39.33 -1.91 -24.25
C ARG A 751 -38.05 -1.87 -25.09
N LEU A 752 -38.04 -2.63 -26.18
CA LEU A 752 -36.96 -2.67 -27.16
C LEU A 752 -37.51 -2.22 -28.53
N ILE A 753 -36.99 -1.12 -29.07
CA ILE A 753 -37.43 -0.58 -30.38
C ILE A 753 -36.33 -0.81 -31.42
N MET A 754 -36.61 -1.62 -32.43
CA MET A 754 -35.79 -1.73 -33.65
C MET A 754 -36.30 -0.68 -34.66
N GLY A 755 -35.47 0.30 -35.01
CA GLY A 755 -35.81 1.30 -36.01
C GLY A 755 -35.91 0.72 -37.43
N GLY A 756 -35.20 -0.38 -37.70
CA GLY A 756 -35.23 -1.13 -38.95
C GLY A 756 -35.58 -2.61 -38.73
N SER A 757 -34.96 -3.48 -39.53
CA SER A 757 -35.16 -4.92 -39.45
C SER A 757 -34.33 -5.54 -38.32
N LEU A 758 -34.72 -6.75 -37.92
CA LEU A 758 -33.95 -7.58 -36.99
C LEU A 758 -33.88 -9.01 -37.52
N LEU A 759 -32.66 -9.47 -37.79
CA LEU A 759 -32.37 -10.83 -38.23
C LEU A 759 -31.59 -11.56 -37.14
N LEU A 760 -32.23 -12.49 -36.42
CA LEU A 760 -31.57 -13.34 -35.42
C LEU A 760 -30.77 -14.46 -36.11
N ALA A 761 -29.45 -14.47 -35.91
CA ALA A 761 -28.57 -15.53 -36.36
C ALA A 761 -28.85 -16.86 -35.63
N THR A 762 -28.29 -17.96 -36.13
CA THR A 762 -28.52 -19.31 -35.56
C THR A 762 -28.09 -19.43 -34.10
N ASP A 763 -27.06 -18.66 -33.70
CA ASP A 763 -26.52 -18.57 -32.33
C ASP A 763 -26.94 -17.29 -31.58
N ALA A 764 -27.84 -16.50 -32.14
CA ALA A 764 -28.46 -15.37 -31.45
C ALA A 764 -29.57 -15.85 -30.50
N THR A 765 -29.88 -15.06 -29.47
CA THR A 765 -30.95 -15.37 -28.51
C THR A 765 -31.88 -14.18 -28.29
N MET A 766 -33.17 -14.46 -28.14
CA MET A 766 -34.24 -13.52 -27.79
C MET A 766 -35.06 -14.10 -26.63
N SER A 767 -35.27 -13.33 -25.58
CA SER A 767 -36.11 -13.70 -24.44
C SER A 767 -36.95 -12.51 -24.00
N CYS A 768 -38.28 -12.66 -24.06
CA CYS A 768 -39.24 -11.64 -23.67
C CYS A 768 -40.14 -12.15 -22.55
N ALA A 769 -40.12 -11.46 -21.42
CA ALA A 769 -41.03 -11.70 -20.29
C ALA A 769 -42.49 -11.35 -20.63
N ALA A 770 -43.40 -11.77 -19.74
CA ALA A 770 -44.84 -11.57 -19.91
C ALA A 770 -45.22 -10.09 -20.12
N GLY A 771 -45.70 -9.77 -21.33
CA GLY A 771 -46.11 -8.44 -21.76
C GLY A 771 -44.99 -7.45 -22.08
N ALA A 772 -43.72 -7.88 -22.10
CA ALA A 772 -42.62 -7.06 -22.57
C ALA A 772 -42.73 -6.79 -24.08
N GLU A 773 -42.32 -5.61 -24.56
CA GLU A 773 -42.56 -5.18 -25.96
C GLU A 773 -41.27 -5.11 -26.80
N LEU A 774 -41.25 -5.86 -27.90
CA LEU A 774 -40.32 -5.72 -29.01
C LEU A 774 -41.04 -5.05 -30.18
N THR A 775 -40.73 -3.79 -30.44
CA THR A 775 -41.23 -3.02 -31.58
C THR A 775 -40.27 -3.15 -32.77
N ILE A 776 -40.78 -3.45 -33.97
CA ILE A 776 -40.01 -3.67 -35.20
C ILE A 776 -40.47 -2.71 -36.30
N GLY A 777 -39.55 -1.86 -36.78
CA GLY A 777 -39.80 -0.95 -37.89
C GLY A 777 -39.59 -1.52 -39.29
N GLY A 778 -38.85 -2.62 -39.41
CA GLY A 778 -38.54 -3.33 -40.66
C GLY A 778 -39.03 -4.77 -40.67
N ASN A 779 -38.23 -5.70 -41.18
CA ASN A 779 -38.56 -7.12 -41.20
C ASN A 779 -38.09 -7.82 -39.91
N PHE A 780 -38.77 -8.90 -39.49
CA PHE A 780 -38.28 -9.77 -38.41
C PHE A 780 -38.09 -11.19 -38.91
N SER A 781 -36.87 -11.71 -38.76
CA SER A 781 -36.52 -13.07 -39.18
C SER A 781 -35.56 -13.73 -38.19
N PHE A 782 -35.57 -15.07 -38.12
CA PHE A 782 -34.65 -15.82 -37.26
C PHE A 782 -34.17 -17.12 -37.92
N ARG A 783 -32.92 -17.51 -37.61
CA ARG A 783 -32.25 -18.71 -38.15
C ARG A 783 -31.93 -19.78 -37.10
N THR A 784 -32.40 -19.61 -35.88
CA THR A 784 -32.12 -20.56 -34.79
C THR A 784 -33.11 -21.72 -34.86
N GLN A 785 -32.61 -22.95 -34.76
CA GLN A 785 -33.39 -24.20 -34.78
C GLN A 785 -33.69 -24.73 -33.37
N VAL A 786 -33.57 -23.87 -32.37
CA VAL A 786 -33.70 -24.18 -30.95
C VAL A 786 -34.73 -23.21 -30.36
N GLU A 787 -35.90 -23.72 -29.98
CA GLU A 787 -37.04 -22.94 -29.51
C GLU A 787 -36.67 -22.09 -28.27
N ALA A 788 -35.81 -22.63 -27.39
CA ALA A 788 -35.31 -21.93 -26.21
C ALA A 788 -34.46 -20.68 -26.53
N ASN A 789 -33.94 -20.54 -27.76
CA ASN A 789 -33.23 -19.34 -28.20
C ASN A 789 -34.19 -18.23 -28.71
N MET A 790 -35.46 -18.54 -28.97
CA MET A 790 -36.49 -17.55 -29.33
C MET A 790 -37.69 -17.69 -28.38
N ASN A 791 -37.48 -17.26 -27.15
CA ASN A 791 -38.49 -17.30 -26.10
C ASN A 791 -39.32 -16.01 -26.10
N ALA A 792 -40.25 -15.88 -27.05
CA ALA A 792 -41.20 -14.77 -27.14
C ALA A 792 -42.65 -15.14 -26.78
N GLN A 793 -42.91 -16.37 -26.33
CA GLN A 793 -44.25 -16.94 -26.09
C GLN A 793 -45.13 -16.16 -25.10
N SER A 794 -44.57 -15.22 -24.33
CA SER A 794 -45.32 -14.31 -23.46
C SER A 794 -45.03 -12.84 -23.73
N GLY A 795 -44.18 -12.51 -24.70
CA GLY A 795 -43.87 -11.13 -25.12
C GLY A 795 -44.85 -10.60 -26.17
N ILE A 796 -44.71 -9.31 -26.46
CA ILE A 796 -45.40 -8.59 -27.54
C ILE A 796 -44.40 -8.34 -28.67
N LEU A 797 -44.74 -8.77 -29.89
CA LEU A 797 -44.08 -8.37 -31.13
C LEU A 797 -44.98 -7.35 -31.84
N HIS A 798 -44.50 -6.13 -32.04
CA HIS A 798 -45.29 -5.01 -32.56
C HIS A 798 -44.62 -4.41 -33.81
N PHE A 799 -45.35 -4.31 -34.93
CA PHE A 799 -44.86 -3.64 -36.14
C PHE A 799 -45.50 -2.25 -36.31
N ASP A 800 -44.75 -1.19 -35.97
CA ASP A 800 -45.23 0.20 -35.84
C ASP A 800 -45.08 1.07 -37.11
N ARG A 801 -44.44 0.56 -38.19
CA ARG A 801 -44.08 1.37 -39.38
C ARG A 801 -44.87 1.04 -40.64
N PRO A 802 -45.27 2.08 -41.41
CA PRO A 802 -46.18 1.92 -42.54
C PRO A 802 -45.58 1.11 -43.70
N GLY A 803 -46.47 0.56 -44.52
CA GLY A 803 -46.12 -0.27 -45.68
C GLY A 803 -45.76 -1.71 -45.32
N LEU A 804 -45.33 -2.49 -46.31
CA LEU A 804 -45.05 -3.92 -46.17
C LEU A 804 -43.86 -4.21 -45.24
N LYS A 805 -44.00 -5.25 -44.42
CA LYS A 805 -43.02 -5.85 -43.50
C LYS A 805 -43.13 -7.37 -43.64
N TYR A 806 -42.01 -8.06 -43.51
CA TYR A 806 -41.99 -9.53 -43.49
C TYR A 806 -41.74 -10.05 -42.08
N LEU A 807 -42.47 -11.11 -41.72
CA LEU A 807 -42.30 -11.85 -40.49
C LEU A 807 -42.03 -13.32 -40.84
N GLU A 808 -40.83 -13.78 -40.53
CA GLU A 808 -40.50 -15.21 -40.56
C GLU A 808 -41.34 -15.95 -39.52
N VAL A 809 -42.04 -16.99 -39.98
CA VAL A 809 -42.72 -17.96 -39.14
C VAL A 809 -41.72 -19.06 -38.77
N GLY A 810 -42.03 -19.83 -37.73
CA GLY A 810 -41.12 -20.88 -37.30
C GLY A 810 -41.78 -21.96 -36.49
N GLY A 811 -41.13 -23.11 -36.45
CA GLY A 811 -41.56 -24.24 -35.63
C GLY A 811 -42.60 -25.14 -36.27
N LEU A 812 -42.72 -26.34 -35.71
CA LEU A 812 -43.52 -27.43 -36.29
C LEU A 812 -45.03 -27.13 -36.23
N ASP A 813 -45.76 -27.35 -37.33
CA ASP A 813 -47.22 -27.47 -37.27
C ASP A 813 -47.65 -28.72 -36.48
N VAL A 814 -47.97 -28.53 -35.20
CA VAL A 814 -48.51 -29.55 -34.29
C VAL A 814 -50.04 -29.48 -34.17
N GLY A 815 -50.71 -28.65 -34.96
CA GLY A 815 -52.13 -28.35 -34.77
C GLY A 815 -52.39 -27.49 -33.54
N VAL A 816 -53.62 -27.52 -33.03
CA VAL A 816 -53.98 -26.85 -31.76
C VAL A 816 -53.15 -27.45 -30.60
N PRO A 817 -52.41 -26.64 -29.82
CA PRO A 817 -51.57 -27.14 -28.73
C PRO A 817 -52.37 -27.90 -27.67
N THR A 818 -52.01 -29.16 -27.42
CA THR A 818 -52.62 -29.99 -26.37
C THR A 818 -51.97 -29.81 -24.99
N ASN A 819 -50.78 -29.20 -24.95
CA ASN A 819 -50.07 -28.77 -23.75
C ASN A 819 -49.31 -27.47 -24.05
N GLU A 820 -49.78 -26.35 -23.51
CA GLU A 820 -49.14 -25.03 -23.72
C GLU A 820 -47.74 -24.93 -23.09
N ALA A 821 -47.36 -25.87 -22.21
CA ALA A 821 -46.01 -25.95 -21.65
C ALA A 821 -45.00 -26.71 -22.55
N THR A 822 -45.44 -27.30 -23.67
CA THR A 822 -44.51 -27.83 -24.69
C THR A 822 -44.08 -26.67 -25.58
N LEU A 823 -42.79 -26.32 -25.55
CA LEU A 823 -42.26 -25.21 -26.34
C LEU A 823 -42.34 -25.51 -27.85
N ASN A 824 -42.90 -24.55 -28.58
CA ASN A 824 -42.73 -24.36 -30.02
C ASN A 824 -42.33 -22.89 -30.23
N PHE A 825 -41.79 -22.55 -31.41
CA PHE A 825 -41.62 -21.15 -31.77
C PHE A 825 -42.99 -20.44 -31.75
N GLY A 826 -43.03 -19.23 -31.18
CA GLY A 826 -44.26 -18.46 -31.08
C GLY A 826 -44.15 -17.24 -30.17
N VAL A 827 -45.20 -16.44 -30.20
CA VAL A 827 -45.26 -15.10 -29.60
C VAL A 827 -46.43 -15.03 -28.62
N GLY A 828 -46.32 -14.23 -27.56
CA GLY A 828 -47.46 -13.94 -26.68
C GLY A 828 -48.55 -13.17 -27.42
N GLN A 829 -48.20 -12.02 -27.99
CA GLN A 829 -49.10 -11.23 -28.83
C GLN A 829 -48.36 -10.66 -30.04
N LEU A 830 -48.98 -10.77 -31.23
CA LEU A 830 -48.60 -10.01 -32.41
C LEU A 830 -49.51 -8.78 -32.53
N VAL A 831 -48.90 -7.60 -32.67
CA VAL A 831 -49.59 -6.33 -32.93
C VAL A 831 -49.17 -5.81 -34.30
N VAL A 832 -50.14 -5.63 -35.20
CA VAL A 832 -49.90 -5.14 -36.57
C VAL A 832 -50.43 -3.72 -36.71
N GLY A 833 -49.49 -2.77 -36.85
CA GLY A 833 -49.77 -1.35 -36.96
C GLY A 833 -50.18 -0.67 -35.66
N ASP A 834 -50.41 0.63 -35.78
CA ASP A 834 -50.74 1.55 -34.68
C ASP A 834 -52.08 2.24 -34.99
N PRO A 835 -52.80 2.85 -34.03
CA PRO A 835 -54.12 3.45 -34.27
C PRO A 835 -54.18 4.51 -35.40
N ASN A 836 -53.03 5.08 -35.78
CA ASN A 836 -52.90 6.05 -36.88
C ASN A 836 -51.88 5.63 -37.95
N VAL A 837 -51.40 4.38 -37.93
CA VAL A 837 -50.38 3.88 -38.87
C VAL A 837 -50.84 2.54 -39.46
N THR A 838 -51.11 2.56 -40.77
CA THR A 838 -51.46 1.36 -41.54
C THR A 838 -50.19 0.59 -41.92
N THR A 839 -49.99 -0.55 -41.29
CA THR A 839 -48.89 -1.49 -41.53
C THR A 839 -49.42 -2.73 -42.26
N VAL A 840 -48.61 -3.33 -43.14
CA VAL A 840 -48.90 -4.66 -43.69
C VAL A 840 -47.80 -5.61 -43.23
N VAL A 841 -48.14 -6.64 -42.46
CA VAL A 841 -47.22 -7.73 -42.10
C VAL A 841 -47.57 -8.95 -42.94
N GLN A 842 -46.59 -9.47 -43.67
CA GLN A 842 -46.72 -10.68 -44.47
C GLN A 842 -45.88 -11.80 -43.88
N LEU A 843 -46.53 -12.93 -43.61
CA LEU A 843 -45.90 -14.10 -43.03
C LEU A 843 -45.13 -14.87 -44.10
N LEU A 844 -43.88 -15.23 -43.80
CA LEU A 844 -43.03 -16.06 -44.66
C LEU A 844 -42.60 -17.33 -43.91
N ASP A 845 -42.56 -18.45 -44.61
CA ASP A 845 -41.86 -19.68 -44.22
C ASP A 845 -40.83 -19.89 -45.32
N VAL A 846 -39.60 -19.42 -45.08
CA VAL A 846 -38.50 -19.51 -46.05
C VAL A 846 -37.23 -20.10 -45.45
N ILE A 847 -37.00 -19.94 -44.14
CA ILE A 847 -35.90 -20.53 -43.36
C ILE A 847 -36.42 -21.76 -42.61
N ASP A 848 -35.95 -22.99 -42.91
CA ASP A 848 -36.19 -24.20 -42.08
C ASP A 848 -35.55 -24.02 -40.69
N ASN A 849 -36.31 -23.36 -39.82
CA ASN A 849 -35.99 -23.10 -38.43
C ASN A 849 -36.77 -24.07 -37.51
N GLY A 850 -37.80 -24.73 -38.05
CA GLY A 850 -38.54 -25.84 -37.44
C GLY A 850 -37.72 -27.12 -37.28
N ASN A 851 -36.54 -27.24 -37.91
CA ASN A 851 -35.57 -28.33 -37.69
C ASN A 851 -36.10 -29.71 -38.10
N ARG A 852 -36.95 -29.78 -39.14
CA ARG A 852 -37.60 -31.04 -39.57
C ARG A 852 -37.52 -31.30 -41.08
N GLY A 853 -36.82 -30.45 -41.84
CA GLY A 853 -36.54 -30.66 -43.25
C GLY A 853 -37.51 -29.92 -44.19
N PRO A 854 -37.10 -29.67 -45.45
CA PRO A 854 -37.66 -28.64 -46.33
C PRO A 854 -39.05 -28.94 -46.92
N THR A 855 -39.79 -29.90 -46.35
CA THR A 855 -41.12 -30.33 -46.82
C THR A 855 -42.16 -30.39 -45.71
N THR A 856 -41.81 -29.97 -44.49
CA THR A 856 -42.75 -29.88 -43.34
C THR A 856 -43.05 -28.40 -43.09
N ALA A 857 -44.24 -27.95 -43.47
CA ALA A 857 -44.65 -26.55 -43.31
C ALA A 857 -44.62 -26.10 -41.85
N GLU A 858 -44.12 -24.88 -41.64
CA GLU A 858 -44.04 -24.23 -40.34
C GLU A 858 -45.38 -23.53 -40.00
N ALA A 859 -45.59 -23.21 -38.72
CA ALA A 859 -46.84 -22.59 -38.27
C ALA A 859 -46.63 -21.57 -37.15
N LEU A 860 -47.33 -20.44 -37.22
CA LEU A 860 -47.22 -19.36 -36.25
C LEU A 860 -48.17 -19.59 -35.07
N TYR A 861 -47.62 -19.59 -33.85
CA TYR A 861 -48.39 -19.72 -32.62
C TYR A 861 -48.44 -18.39 -31.85
N LEU A 862 -49.64 -17.88 -31.62
CA LEU A 862 -49.93 -16.65 -30.88
C LEU A 862 -50.68 -16.98 -29.58
N TYR A 863 -49.94 -17.05 -28.47
CA TYR A 863 -50.38 -17.66 -27.20
C TYR A 863 -51.34 -16.83 -26.36
N GLY A 864 -51.46 -15.53 -26.62
CA GLY A 864 -52.16 -14.56 -25.77
C GLY A 864 -51.42 -14.25 -24.46
N LEU A 865 -51.85 -13.20 -23.76
CA LEU A 865 -51.19 -12.69 -22.55
C LEU A 865 -51.97 -12.96 -21.25
N GLY A 866 -52.75 -14.04 -21.22
CA GLY A 866 -53.61 -14.38 -20.07
C GLY A 866 -54.84 -13.47 -19.89
N GLY A 867 -55.21 -12.73 -20.93
CA GLY A 867 -56.37 -11.83 -20.94
C GLY A 867 -56.49 -11.12 -22.30
N PRO A 868 -55.45 -10.37 -22.74
CA PRO A 868 -55.31 -9.94 -24.12
C PRO A 868 -55.16 -11.13 -25.09
N ASP A 869 -55.80 -11.01 -26.26
CA ASP A 869 -55.74 -11.98 -27.36
C ASP A 869 -54.34 -12.05 -28.00
N GLY A 870 -54.03 -13.17 -28.64
CA GLY A 870 -52.74 -13.39 -29.32
C GLY A 870 -52.51 -12.51 -30.55
N LEU A 871 -53.56 -11.89 -31.12
CA LEU A 871 -53.46 -11.02 -32.28
C LEU A 871 -54.22 -9.70 -32.05
N ARG A 872 -53.59 -8.58 -32.39
CA ARG A 872 -54.20 -7.25 -32.50
C ARG A 872 -53.84 -6.64 -33.87
N ILE A 873 -54.78 -5.96 -34.50
CA ILE A 873 -54.58 -5.27 -35.78
C ILE A 873 -55.20 -3.89 -35.66
N LEU A 874 -54.40 -2.84 -35.84
CA LEU A 874 -54.77 -1.46 -35.54
C LEU A 874 -54.74 -0.57 -36.79
N GLY A 875 -55.51 0.52 -36.82
CA GLY A 875 -55.36 1.59 -37.81
C GLY A 875 -55.58 1.17 -39.27
N GLY A 876 -56.47 0.21 -39.54
CA GLY A 876 -56.74 -0.32 -40.88
C GLY A 876 -55.64 -1.24 -41.43
N SER A 877 -54.71 -1.69 -40.59
CA SER A 877 -53.59 -2.56 -40.95
C SER A 877 -54.01 -3.94 -41.45
N THR A 878 -53.07 -4.69 -42.03
CA THR A 878 -53.35 -6.01 -42.61
C THR A 878 -52.31 -7.06 -42.19
N LEU A 879 -52.77 -8.19 -41.67
CA LEU A 879 -51.97 -9.42 -41.55
C LEU A 879 -52.23 -10.32 -42.76
N ARG A 880 -51.21 -10.54 -43.59
CA ARG A 880 -51.22 -11.45 -44.74
C ARG A 880 -50.67 -12.81 -44.32
N LEU A 881 -51.55 -13.82 -44.32
CA LEU A 881 -51.24 -15.19 -43.89
C LEU A 881 -50.49 -16.01 -44.94
N ASN A 882 -50.60 -15.65 -46.23
CA ASN A 882 -50.31 -16.55 -47.35
C ASN A 882 -51.01 -17.91 -47.13
N ASN A 883 -50.33 -19.04 -47.34
CA ASN A 883 -50.83 -20.38 -46.99
C ASN A 883 -50.36 -20.85 -45.59
N ILE A 884 -49.68 -20.00 -44.82
CA ILE A 884 -49.09 -20.38 -43.53
C ILE A 884 -50.18 -20.50 -42.48
N LYS A 885 -50.15 -21.60 -41.71
CA LYS A 885 -51.10 -21.83 -40.62
C LYS A 885 -50.75 -20.93 -39.44
N VAL A 886 -51.74 -20.17 -38.98
CA VAL A 886 -51.62 -19.33 -37.79
C VAL A 886 -52.65 -19.77 -36.77
N TYR A 887 -52.18 -20.26 -35.63
CA TYR A 887 -53.02 -20.58 -34.48
C TYR A 887 -52.91 -19.42 -33.49
N ALA A 888 -54.04 -18.77 -33.19
CA ALA A 888 -54.09 -17.64 -32.27
C ALA A 888 -55.09 -17.89 -31.15
N LYS A 889 -54.72 -17.53 -29.92
CA LYS A 889 -55.62 -17.58 -28.77
C LYS A 889 -56.51 -16.33 -28.75
N LEU A 890 -57.78 -16.51 -29.09
CA LEU A 890 -58.79 -15.46 -29.20
C LEU A 890 -59.91 -15.72 -28.18
N GLY A 891 -60.24 -14.75 -27.33
CA GLY A 891 -61.15 -14.95 -26.20
C GLY A 891 -60.70 -16.05 -25.23
N GLY A 892 -59.39 -16.36 -25.20
CA GLY A 892 -58.82 -17.51 -24.47
C GLY A 892 -58.89 -18.86 -25.20
N VAL A 893 -59.43 -18.93 -26.42
CA VAL A 893 -59.62 -20.17 -27.21
C VAL A 893 -58.66 -20.19 -28.40
N TRP A 894 -57.94 -21.30 -28.57
CA TRP A 894 -57.11 -21.52 -29.77
C TRP A 894 -57.98 -21.60 -31.03
N THR A 895 -57.70 -20.70 -31.97
CA THR A 895 -58.39 -20.55 -33.24
C THR A 895 -57.38 -20.59 -34.36
N LEU A 896 -57.55 -21.49 -35.33
CA LEU A 896 -56.83 -21.40 -36.60
C LEU A 896 -57.41 -20.22 -37.38
N LEU A 897 -56.60 -19.18 -37.65
CA LEU A 897 -57.10 -17.94 -38.26
C LEU A 897 -57.75 -18.18 -39.64
N SER A 898 -57.31 -19.22 -40.35
CA SER A 898 -57.95 -19.66 -41.60
C SER A 898 -59.43 -20.01 -41.40
N ASP A 899 -59.83 -20.65 -40.30
CA ASP A 899 -61.22 -21.08 -40.08
C ASP A 899 -62.20 -19.90 -39.86
N LEU A 900 -61.69 -18.68 -39.68
CA LEU A 900 -62.48 -17.45 -39.59
C LEU A 900 -63.03 -16.96 -40.94
N PHE A 901 -62.49 -17.44 -42.07
CA PHE A 901 -62.85 -16.98 -43.41
C PHE A 901 -64.14 -17.64 -43.92
N PRO A 902 -65.21 -16.87 -44.22
CA PRO A 902 -66.34 -17.38 -44.98
C PRO A 902 -65.91 -17.98 -46.33
N GLN A 903 -66.65 -18.97 -46.82
CA GLN A 903 -66.38 -19.64 -48.09
C GLN A 903 -66.28 -18.62 -49.24
N GLY A 904 -65.13 -18.58 -49.92
CA GLY A 904 -64.85 -17.67 -51.04
C GLY A 904 -64.35 -16.28 -50.64
N SER A 905 -64.14 -15.99 -49.35
CA SER A 905 -63.46 -14.76 -48.90
C SER A 905 -61.94 -14.95 -48.88
N VAL A 906 -61.22 -13.91 -49.33
CA VAL A 906 -59.74 -13.82 -49.29
C VAL A 906 -59.26 -12.78 -48.27
N GLU A 907 -60.14 -11.91 -47.80
CA GLU A 907 -59.87 -10.88 -46.79
C GLU A 907 -61.10 -10.74 -45.88
N ILE A 908 -60.87 -10.63 -44.57
CA ILE A 908 -61.92 -10.44 -43.57
C ILE A 908 -61.53 -9.29 -42.61
N PRO A 909 -62.50 -8.45 -42.18
CA PRO A 909 -62.27 -7.52 -41.09
C PRO A 909 -61.91 -8.25 -39.79
N PHE A 910 -60.94 -7.74 -39.05
CA PHE A 910 -60.50 -8.27 -37.77
C PHE A 910 -59.90 -7.15 -36.89
N ASP A 911 -60.34 -7.06 -35.64
CA ASP A 911 -59.98 -5.95 -34.73
C ASP A 911 -60.26 -4.59 -35.41
N ASP A 912 -59.31 -3.66 -35.49
CA ASP A 912 -59.42 -2.38 -36.21
C ASP A 912 -58.79 -2.44 -37.63
N GLY A 913 -58.63 -3.63 -38.22
CA GLY A 913 -58.05 -3.83 -39.55
C GLY A 913 -58.52 -5.12 -40.24
N PHE A 914 -57.60 -5.84 -40.88
CA PHE A 914 -57.91 -6.98 -41.75
C PHE A 914 -56.96 -8.17 -41.54
N ILE A 915 -57.49 -9.40 -41.60
CA ILE A 915 -56.69 -10.61 -41.86
C ILE A 915 -56.98 -11.02 -43.30
N ARG A 916 -55.92 -11.41 -44.01
CA ARG A 916 -55.96 -11.70 -45.44
C ARG A 916 -55.22 -12.98 -45.76
N ARG A 917 -55.79 -13.78 -46.65
CA ARG A 917 -55.10 -14.85 -47.38
C ARG A 917 -54.81 -14.30 -48.77
N ASP A 918 -53.55 -14.21 -49.15
CA ASP A 918 -53.21 -14.01 -50.55
C ASP A 918 -53.47 -15.33 -51.28
N ALA A 919 -54.21 -15.27 -52.39
CA ALA A 919 -54.77 -16.45 -53.05
C ALA A 919 -53.75 -17.19 -53.95
N GLY A 920 -52.46 -16.85 -53.83
CA GLY A 920 -51.37 -17.45 -54.56
C GLY A 920 -51.24 -18.93 -54.25
N THR A 921 -51.54 -19.74 -55.26
CA THR A 921 -51.00 -21.08 -55.47
C THR A 921 -49.50 -21.09 -55.16
N GLU A 922 -49.06 -22.03 -54.31
CA GLU A 922 -47.64 -22.20 -53.93
C GLU A 922 -46.78 -22.80 -55.07
N ILE A 923 -47.17 -22.57 -56.32
CA ILE A 923 -46.50 -23.13 -57.47
C ILE A 923 -45.47 -22.11 -57.92
N VAL A 924 -44.20 -22.39 -57.64
CA VAL A 924 -43.06 -21.63 -58.16
C VAL A 924 -43.19 -21.52 -59.68
N GLY A 925 -43.14 -20.28 -60.19
CA GLY A 925 -43.47 -19.92 -61.57
C GLY A 925 -44.87 -19.37 -61.82
N ASP A 926 -45.81 -19.44 -60.87
CA ASP A 926 -47.16 -18.86 -60.99
C ASP A 926 -47.09 -17.37 -60.60
N CYS A 927 -46.49 -16.59 -61.49
CA CYS A 927 -46.15 -15.19 -61.25
C CYS A 927 -47.34 -14.25 -61.41
N ASN A 928 -48.43 -14.68 -62.05
CA ASN A 928 -49.68 -13.93 -62.13
C ASN A 928 -50.71 -14.34 -61.03
N CYS A 929 -50.50 -15.49 -60.36
CA CYS A 929 -51.36 -16.09 -59.34
C CYS A 929 -52.78 -16.43 -59.82
N ASP A 930 -52.94 -16.90 -61.06
CA ASP A 930 -54.21 -17.41 -61.59
C ASP A 930 -54.50 -18.87 -61.21
N GLY A 931 -53.48 -19.60 -60.76
CA GLY A 931 -53.57 -21.00 -60.35
C GLY A 931 -52.82 -21.99 -61.24
N VAL A 932 -52.23 -21.55 -62.35
CA VAL A 932 -51.61 -22.43 -63.36
C VAL A 932 -50.34 -21.80 -63.95
N VAL A 933 -49.16 -22.37 -63.65
CA VAL A 933 -47.90 -22.01 -64.32
C VAL A 933 -48.02 -22.20 -65.84
N ASN A 934 -48.05 -21.11 -66.59
CA ASN A 934 -48.23 -21.12 -68.05
C ASN A 934 -47.66 -19.86 -68.73
N PHE A 935 -47.84 -19.72 -70.04
CA PHE A 935 -47.30 -18.58 -70.79
C PHE A 935 -47.78 -17.20 -70.29
N ASP A 936 -48.96 -17.13 -69.67
CA ASP A 936 -49.52 -15.91 -69.09
C ASP A 936 -48.78 -15.44 -67.81
N ASP A 937 -47.84 -16.23 -67.28
CA ASP A 937 -46.94 -15.83 -66.18
C ASP A 937 -45.71 -15.06 -66.65
N ILE A 938 -45.34 -15.15 -67.93
CA ILE A 938 -44.06 -14.60 -68.43
C ILE A 938 -43.99 -13.08 -68.26
N ASP A 939 -45.05 -12.36 -68.63
CA ASP A 939 -45.10 -10.90 -68.46
C ASP A 939 -45.09 -10.50 -66.98
N ALA A 940 -45.68 -11.32 -66.10
CA ALA A 940 -45.69 -11.11 -64.66
C ALA A 940 -44.31 -11.37 -64.04
N PHE A 941 -43.62 -12.44 -64.44
CA PHE A 941 -42.24 -12.76 -64.05
C PHE A 941 -41.25 -11.67 -64.50
N VAL A 942 -41.35 -11.23 -65.76
CA VAL A 942 -40.52 -10.12 -66.27
C VAL A 942 -40.79 -8.83 -65.51
N LEU A 943 -42.05 -8.55 -65.12
CA LEU A 943 -42.37 -7.40 -64.28
C LEU A 943 -41.82 -7.56 -62.86
N ALA A 944 -41.91 -8.75 -62.25
CA ALA A 944 -41.33 -9.06 -60.95
C ALA A 944 -39.82 -8.79 -60.92
N LEU A 945 -39.10 -9.19 -61.98
CA LEU A 945 -37.66 -9.06 -62.13
C LEU A 945 -37.23 -7.60 -62.45
N SER A 946 -37.99 -6.88 -63.28
CA SER A 946 -37.57 -5.57 -63.81
C SER A 946 -38.15 -4.34 -63.10
N ASP A 947 -39.32 -4.44 -62.49
CA ASP A 947 -39.95 -3.39 -61.67
C ASP A 947 -40.74 -4.00 -60.50
N PRO A 948 -40.08 -4.33 -59.39
CA PRO A 948 -40.73 -4.93 -58.22
C PRO A 948 -41.89 -4.11 -57.66
N ALA A 949 -41.81 -2.78 -57.72
CA ALA A 949 -42.88 -1.90 -57.24
C ALA A 949 -44.07 -1.86 -58.23
N GLY A 950 -43.79 -1.90 -59.53
CA GLY A 950 -44.80 -2.11 -60.58
C GLY A 950 -45.48 -3.47 -60.49
N TYR A 951 -44.73 -4.52 -60.13
CA TYR A 951 -45.26 -5.86 -59.87
C TYR A 951 -46.22 -5.86 -58.68
N ASP A 952 -45.78 -5.38 -57.51
CA ASP A 952 -46.61 -5.33 -56.30
C ASP A 952 -47.88 -4.49 -56.49
N ALA A 953 -47.86 -3.50 -57.39
CA ALA A 953 -49.02 -2.68 -57.75
C ALA A 953 -49.96 -3.36 -58.77
N THR A 954 -49.43 -4.21 -59.66
CA THR A 954 -50.19 -4.88 -60.74
C THR A 954 -50.78 -6.21 -60.28
N TYR A 955 -50.03 -6.96 -59.47
CA TYR A 955 -50.41 -8.23 -58.86
C TYR A 955 -50.43 -8.11 -57.33
N PRO A 956 -51.27 -7.22 -56.73
CA PRO A 956 -51.25 -6.92 -55.30
C PRO A 956 -51.66 -8.09 -54.39
N ASN A 957 -52.08 -9.20 -54.99
CA ASN A 957 -52.50 -10.45 -54.37
C ASN A 957 -51.55 -11.62 -54.66
N CYS A 958 -50.45 -11.39 -55.38
CA CYS A 958 -49.49 -12.40 -55.77
C CYS A 958 -48.16 -12.20 -55.04
N TYR A 959 -47.49 -13.30 -54.72
CA TYR A 959 -46.24 -13.28 -53.97
C TYR A 959 -45.06 -13.18 -54.93
N ARG A 960 -44.35 -12.04 -54.96
CA ARG A 960 -43.26 -11.80 -55.93
C ARG A 960 -42.16 -12.87 -55.91
N LEU A 961 -41.94 -13.53 -54.77
CA LEU A 961 -40.98 -14.65 -54.65
C LEU A 961 -41.50 -15.97 -55.26
N LEU A 962 -42.68 -16.02 -55.88
CA LEU A 962 -43.02 -17.09 -56.84
C LEU A 962 -42.18 -16.98 -58.13
N ALA A 963 -41.57 -15.81 -58.38
CA ALA A 963 -40.54 -15.60 -59.39
C ALA A 963 -39.11 -15.92 -58.91
N ASP A 964 -38.90 -16.29 -57.64
CA ASP A 964 -37.65 -16.90 -57.14
C ASP A 964 -37.72 -18.40 -57.43
N CYS A 965 -37.30 -18.75 -58.64
CA CYS A 965 -37.40 -20.09 -59.22
C CYS A 965 -36.15 -20.94 -58.98
N ASP A 966 -35.01 -20.33 -58.63
CA ASP A 966 -33.81 -21.05 -58.20
C ASP A 966 -33.77 -21.32 -56.68
N GLY A 967 -34.55 -20.58 -55.89
CA GLY A 967 -34.70 -20.71 -54.44
C GLY A 967 -33.65 -19.93 -53.62
N ASN A 968 -32.90 -19.02 -54.25
CA ASN A 968 -31.87 -18.21 -53.60
C ASN A 968 -32.42 -16.95 -52.88
N ARG A 969 -33.70 -16.62 -53.12
CA ARG A 969 -34.46 -15.47 -52.56
C ARG A 969 -34.16 -14.08 -53.12
N ALA A 970 -33.40 -14.00 -54.20
CA ALA A 970 -33.25 -12.80 -54.99
C ALA A 970 -33.87 -13.05 -56.37
N VAL A 971 -35.10 -12.54 -56.59
CA VAL A 971 -35.71 -12.52 -57.93
C VAL A 971 -34.84 -11.68 -58.86
N ASP A 972 -33.95 -12.35 -59.60
CA ASP A 972 -32.95 -11.75 -60.47
C ASP A 972 -32.70 -12.59 -61.75
N PHE A 973 -31.55 -12.41 -62.40
CA PHE A 973 -31.27 -13.08 -63.68
C PHE A 973 -31.06 -14.60 -63.55
N ASP A 974 -30.67 -15.10 -62.38
CA ASP A 974 -30.41 -16.53 -62.18
C ASP A 974 -31.72 -17.36 -62.11
N ASP A 975 -32.88 -16.71 -61.86
CA ASP A 975 -34.21 -17.33 -61.90
C ASP A 975 -34.75 -17.64 -63.30
N ILE A 976 -34.19 -17.03 -64.35
CA ILE A 976 -34.76 -17.11 -65.70
C ILE A 976 -34.75 -18.54 -66.23
N ASP A 977 -33.64 -19.25 -66.09
CA ASP A 977 -33.52 -20.63 -66.58
C ASP A 977 -34.40 -21.61 -65.76
N PRO A 978 -34.45 -21.54 -64.42
CA PRO A 978 -35.42 -22.30 -63.60
C PRO A 978 -36.89 -21.95 -63.88
N PHE A 979 -37.23 -20.68 -64.12
CA PHE A 979 -38.58 -20.26 -64.51
C PHE A 979 -39.01 -20.88 -65.85
N VAL A 980 -38.13 -20.87 -66.85
CA VAL A 980 -38.36 -21.57 -68.13
C VAL A 980 -38.48 -23.08 -67.92
N ALA A 981 -37.79 -23.67 -66.94
CA ALA A 981 -37.93 -25.09 -66.62
C ALA A 981 -39.29 -25.45 -66.01
N VAL A 982 -39.85 -24.62 -65.11
CA VAL A 982 -41.20 -24.85 -64.55
C VAL A 982 -42.33 -24.57 -65.54
N LEU A 983 -42.14 -23.64 -66.49
CA LEU A 983 -43.03 -23.42 -67.64
C LEU A 983 -43.11 -24.60 -68.65
N SER A 984 -42.24 -25.60 -68.51
CA SER A 984 -42.10 -26.71 -69.48
C SER A 984 -42.59 -28.08 -68.99
N GLN A 985 -43.22 -28.11 -67.81
CA GLN A 985 -43.77 -29.32 -67.16
C GLN A 985 -45.27 -29.48 -67.43
#